data_AF-A0A0E0KYK5-F1
#
_entry.id   AF-A0A0E0KYK5-F1
#
_cell.length_a   1.000
_cell.length_b   1.000
_cell.length_c   1.000
_cell.angle_alpha   90.00
_cell.angle_beta   90.00
_cell.angle_gamma   90.00
#
_symmetry.space_group_name_H-M   'P 1'
#
loop_
_entity.id
_entity.type
_entity.pdbx_description
1 polymer ?
#
loop_
_entity_poly.entity_id
_entity_poly.type
_entity_poly.pdbx_seq_one_letter_code
_entity_poly.pdbx_strand_id
1 'polypeptide(L)'
;MAPTAAAAAVVTLGGKGAALTPAAVYALSLGLAEPAIDPSALQRLSTRGPSPQDTPGSLDVASALPLASRDEAAVAAASAPVAVALAAAIDCCASPLVRVVDAVAALSCEAARGDVAAFDVPTSGDGLSAKDEADVAADVKMLLFGSKLVGAAGGADAASFTKVPTVNGLFREAVRALHARVRIELNAPVKLGKRDAVQTGEGKEEALVALATQLARSVQAMLKLSVARARLCVGRIDDAELRKKLTDGVDIDDLKGMLDKVTIDSDAVSVLRGVYNSLLKFRDILAWEAAVAMAVIEMDSSIEKPQAGGENEVGSSTENPQASGEKPKGDKKSKKKKTLGKGTSAVLMLLRDHVTNGKEVLSVNSALLAEWGTELSLLFDPKCPRLVSLVDKVKEIVETNEVRRLPKIPKGTRDFGKEQMAIRERAFSIITGVFKMHGAVALDTPVFELRETLMGKYGEDSKLIYDLADQGGELCSLRYDLTVPFARYVAMNNISSLKRYQIAKVYRRDNPSKGRYREFYQCDFDIAGVYETMEPDFEVIKVLTELLDQLDIGSYEIKLNHRKLLDGMLEICGVPPEKFRTVCSSIDKLDKQTFEQVKKELVDEKGISNETADKIGDLVKTRGPPLEVLLELRKEGSKFMENAGSVTALNELEILFRALDKANATGKIVFDLSLARGLDYYTGVIYEAVFKGTTQVGSIAAGGRYDNLVGMFSGKQVPAVGVSLGIERVFAIMEQQEMEKNKIRATETEVLVSIIGKDLILAAELVSELWNAGIKAEFKLTTRIPNHLKYATQCGIPWMVLVGELEISSGKVKLKNLTSTQEEEVDRTEFAQVLKQRLRNP
;
A
#
# COMPACT_ATOMS: atom_id res chain seq x y z
N MET A 1 -31.67 -6.44 47.50
CA MET A 1 -32.22 -7.23 46.37
C MET A 1 -31.09 -8.09 45.84
N ALA A 2 -31.26 -9.42 45.83
CA ALA A 2 -30.27 -10.34 45.28
C ALA A 2 -30.02 -10.00 43.80
N PRO A 3 -28.76 -9.98 43.31
CA PRO A 3 -28.49 -9.73 41.91
C PRO A 3 -28.98 -10.94 41.11
N THR A 4 -29.91 -10.68 40.18
CA THR A 4 -30.31 -11.60 39.12
C THR A 4 -29.07 -12.08 38.36
N ALA A 5 -28.92 -13.40 38.24
CA ALA A 5 -27.87 -14.02 37.43
C ALA A 5 -27.92 -13.44 36.01
N ALA A 6 -26.85 -12.76 35.60
CA ALA A 6 -26.69 -12.32 34.22
C ALA A 6 -26.68 -13.56 33.32
N ALA A 7 -27.55 -13.60 32.32
CA ALA A 7 -27.57 -14.65 31.32
C ALA A 7 -26.18 -14.76 30.67
N ALA A 8 -25.63 -15.98 30.56
CA ALA A 8 -24.36 -16.22 29.88
C ALA A 8 -24.44 -15.71 28.43
N ALA A 9 -23.41 -15.00 27.97
CA ALA A 9 -23.34 -14.53 26.58
C ALA A 9 -23.25 -15.73 25.62
N VAL A 10 -24.00 -15.71 24.52
CA VAL A 10 -24.02 -16.80 23.53
C VAL A 10 -23.16 -16.43 22.31
N VAL A 11 -22.25 -17.32 21.90
CA VAL A 11 -21.37 -17.11 20.73
C VAL A 11 -21.72 -18.10 19.63
N THR A 12 -22.14 -17.59 18.47
CA THR A 12 -22.61 -18.42 17.35
C THR A 12 -21.46 -18.86 16.41
N LEU A 13 -21.36 -20.16 16.13
CA LEU A 13 -20.27 -20.80 15.38
C LEU A 13 -20.77 -21.36 14.03
N GLY A 14 -20.02 -21.15 12.93
CA GLY A 14 -20.17 -21.93 11.68
C GLY A 14 -21.08 -21.38 10.57
N GLY A 15 -21.51 -20.12 10.62
CA GLY A 15 -22.38 -19.47 9.63
C GLY A 15 -21.73 -18.38 8.75
N LYS A 16 -22.45 -17.91 7.72
CA LYS A 16 -22.01 -16.82 6.81
C LYS A 16 -21.88 -15.43 7.47
N GLY A 17 -22.16 -15.31 8.77
CA GLY A 17 -21.95 -14.13 9.60
C GLY A 17 -21.26 -14.41 10.94
N ALA A 18 -20.67 -15.59 11.12
CA ALA A 18 -19.96 -15.93 12.36
C ALA A 18 -18.60 -15.23 12.39
N ALA A 19 -18.48 -14.16 13.18
CA ALA A 19 -17.19 -13.56 13.50
C ALA A 19 -16.80 -13.97 14.93
N LEU A 20 -15.91 -14.95 15.05
CA LEU A 20 -15.24 -15.23 16.32
C LEU A 20 -14.26 -14.10 16.60
N THR A 21 -14.70 -13.08 17.33
CA THR A 21 -13.78 -12.07 17.84
C THR A 21 -12.83 -12.74 18.86
N PRO A 22 -11.60 -12.25 19.03
CA PRO A 22 -10.68 -12.79 20.05
C PRO A 22 -11.30 -12.81 21.46
N ALA A 23 -12.18 -11.84 21.77
CA ALA A 23 -12.95 -11.79 23.00
C ALA A 23 -14.01 -12.92 23.10
N ALA A 24 -14.68 -13.27 22.00
CA ALA A 24 -15.64 -14.38 21.96
C ALA A 24 -14.96 -15.74 22.16
N VAL A 25 -13.79 -15.94 21.55
CA VAL A 25 -12.97 -17.16 21.72
C VAL A 25 -12.47 -17.27 23.16
N TYR A 26 -12.03 -16.16 23.73
CA TYR A 26 -11.61 -16.07 25.12
C TYR A 26 -12.74 -16.42 26.10
N ALA A 27 -13.93 -15.87 25.89
CA ALA A 27 -15.09 -16.14 26.72
C ALA A 27 -15.50 -17.63 26.67
N LEU A 28 -15.48 -18.25 25.48
CA LEU A 28 -15.70 -19.68 25.32
C LEU A 28 -14.63 -20.53 26.03
N SER A 29 -13.35 -20.16 25.92
CA SER A 29 -12.23 -20.91 26.53
C SER A 29 -12.21 -20.91 28.06
N LEU A 30 -12.86 -19.93 28.69
CA LEU A 30 -12.93 -19.76 30.14
C LEU A 30 -14.31 -20.11 30.73
N GLY A 31 -15.24 -20.62 29.90
CA GLY A 31 -16.61 -20.93 30.33
C GLY A 31 -17.45 -19.69 30.68
N LEU A 32 -17.08 -18.52 30.17
CA LEU A 32 -17.78 -17.24 30.38
C LEU A 32 -18.88 -16.99 29.34
N ALA A 33 -18.94 -17.80 28.29
CA ALA A 33 -19.94 -17.77 27.23
C ALA A 33 -20.29 -19.20 26.78
N GLU A 34 -21.52 -19.41 26.31
CA GLU A 34 -21.96 -20.70 25.76
C GLU A 34 -21.85 -20.71 24.22
N PRO A 35 -21.25 -21.76 23.62
CA PRO A 35 -21.20 -21.90 22.18
C PRO A 35 -22.57 -22.33 21.63
N ALA A 36 -23.05 -21.66 20.58
CA ALA A 36 -24.22 -22.09 19.83
C ALA A 36 -23.84 -22.34 18.36
N ILE A 37 -24.24 -23.46 17.77
CA ILE A 37 -23.94 -23.73 16.36
C ILE A 37 -24.97 -23.02 15.48
N ASP A 38 -24.51 -22.36 14.42
CA ASP A 38 -25.37 -21.75 13.42
C ASP A 38 -26.31 -22.83 12.83
N PRO A 39 -27.64 -22.61 12.83
CA PRO A 39 -28.61 -23.58 12.34
C PRO A 39 -28.35 -24.04 10.89
N SER A 40 -27.75 -23.20 10.06
CA SER A 40 -27.37 -23.53 8.67
C SER A 40 -26.19 -24.50 8.57
N ALA A 41 -25.35 -24.60 9.61
CA ALA A 41 -24.31 -25.61 9.73
C ALA A 41 -24.88 -26.96 10.18
N LEU A 42 -25.84 -26.95 11.11
CA LEU A 42 -26.58 -28.13 11.56
C LEU A 42 -27.38 -28.79 10.42
N GLN A 43 -27.98 -27.99 9.52
CA GLN A 43 -28.65 -28.52 8.33
C GLN A 43 -27.72 -29.34 7.43
N ARG A 44 -26.43 -28.98 7.32
CA ARG A 44 -25.43 -29.73 6.52
C ARG A 44 -24.99 -31.04 7.17
N LEU A 45 -25.16 -31.18 8.49
CA LEU A 45 -24.87 -32.40 9.25
C LEU A 45 -25.98 -33.45 9.13
N SER A 46 -27.25 -33.01 9.03
CA SER A 46 -28.43 -33.88 8.97
C SER A 46 -28.50 -34.80 7.73
N THR A 47 -27.64 -34.61 6.73
CA THR A 47 -27.61 -35.40 5.49
C THR A 47 -26.79 -36.70 5.56
N ARG A 48 -26.26 -37.11 6.73
CA ARG A 48 -25.60 -38.41 6.92
C ARG A 48 -26.16 -39.15 8.14
N GLY A 49 -26.86 -40.26 7.90
CA GLY A 49 -27.35 -41.16 8.94
C GLY A 49 -26.23 -41.92 9.68
N PRO A 50 -26.51 -42.47 10.87
CA PRO A 50 -25.49 -43.06 11.75
C PRO A 50 -25.16 -44.52 11.38
N SER A 51 -23.90 -44.94 11.59
CA SER A 51 -23.52 -46.36 11.67
C SER A 51 -22.73 -46.64 12.96
N PRO A 52 -22.93 -47.81 13.62
CA PRO A 52 -22.43 -48.09 14.96
C PRO A 52 -21.06 -48.76 14.93
N GLN A 53 -20.13 -48.29 15.77
CA GLN A 53 -19.07 -49.07 16.43
C GLN A 53 -18.25 -48.13 17.32
N ASP A 54 -18.43 -48.26 18.64
CA ASP A 54 -17.59 -47.66 19.68
C ASP A 54 -16.83 -48.80 20.37
N THR A 55 -15.50 -48.69 20.45
CA THR A 55 -14.69 -49.34 21.50
C THR A 55 -13.78 -48.30 22.17
N PRO A 56 -13.49 -48.45 23.48
CA PRO A 56 -13.08 -47.34 24.34
C PRO A 56 -11.56 -47.28 24.49
N GLY A 57 -11.02 -46.08 24.27
CA GLY A 57 -9.61 -45.78 24.47
C GLY A 57 -9.33 -44.31 24.19
N SER A 58 -9.98 -43.40 24.95
CA SER A 58 -9.69 -41.97 24.88
C SER A 58 -9.48 -41.42 26.28
N LEU A 59 -8.37 -40.69 26.44
CA LEU A 59 -8.13 -39.81 27.58
C LEU A 59 -9.35 -38.95 27.86
N ASP A 60 -9.60 -38.73 29.14
CA ASP A 60 -10.77 -38.10 29.72
C ASP A 60 -10.80 -36.57 29.47
N VAL A 61 -11.07 -36.19 28.21
CA VAL A 61 -11.31 -34.80 27.79
C VAL A 61 -12.62 -34.24 28.39
N ALA A 62 -13.49 -35.10 28.94
CA ALA A 62 -14.73 -34.70 29.59
C ALA A 62 -14.52 -33.94 30.91
N SER A 63 -13.29 -33.92 31.45
CA SER A 63 -12.96 -33.18 32.68
C SER A 63 -12.57 -31.70 32.44
N ALA A 64 -12.41 -31.26 31.19
CA ALA A 64 -11.88 -29.92 30.87
C ALA A 64 -12.91 -28.93 30.31
N LEU A 65 -14.09 -29.38 29.85
CA LEU A 65 -15.16 -28.52 29.34
C LEU A 65 -16.53 -29.11 29.69
N PRO A 66 -17.50 -28.33 30.24
CA PRO A 66 -18.84 -28.81 30.47
C PRO A 66 -19.61 -28.84 29.14
N LEU A 67 -19.62 -30.00 28.46
CA LEU A 67 -20.42 -30.23 27.25
C LEU A 67 -21.53 -31.25 27.56
N ALA A 68 -22.74 -31.00 27.07
CA ALA A 68 -23.97 -31.66 27.52
C ALA A 68 -24.36 -32.89 26.70
N SER A 69 -23.61 -33.29 25.67
CA SER A 69 -23.90 -34.52 24.92
C SER A 69 -22.68 -35.22 24.28
N ARG A 70 -22.83 -36.52 24.01
CA ARG A 70 -21.80 -37.39 23.41
C ARG A 70 -21.45 -36.99 21.96
N ASP A 71 -22.38 -36.36 21.26
CA ASP A 71 -22.19 -35.82 19.92
C ASP A 71 -21.40 -34.50 19.93
N GLU A 72 -21.55 -33.67 20.98
CA GLU A 72 -20.74 -32.46 21.18
C GLU A 72 -19.26 -32.79 21.47
N ALA A 73 -19.00 -33.86 22.22
CA ALA A 73 -17.66 -34.38 22.46
C ALA A 73 -16.99 -34.92 21.17
N ALA A 74 -17.77 -35.55 20.28
CA ALA A 74 -17.27 -36.06 18.99
C ALA A 74 -16.95 -34.93 17.99
N VAL A 75 -17.70 -33.82 18.01
CA VAL A 75 -17.41 -32.61 17.21
C VAL A 75 -16.18 -31.87 17.73
N ALA A 76 -15.99 -31.82 19.06
CA ALA A 76 -14.78 -31.27 19.68
C ALA A 76 -13.52 -32.11 19.35
N ALA A 77 -13.64 -33.43 19.28
CA ALA A 77 -12.54 -34.33 18.92
C ALA A 77 -12.18 -34.32 17.42
N ALA A 78 -13.08 -33.86 16.54
CA ALA A 78 -12.92 -33.91 15.08
C ALA A 78 -12.53 -32.56 14.42
N SER A 79 -12.30 -31.52 15.21
CA SER A 79 -11.86 -30.22 14.71
C SER A 79 -10.48 -29.87 15.29
N ALA A 80 -9.82 -28.87 14.74
CA ALA A 80 -8.58 -28.30 15.27
C ALA A 80 -8.79 -27.08 16.22
N PRO A 81 -9.71 -27.07 17.23
CA PRO A 81 -10.11 -25.85 17.89
C PRO A 81 -9.22 -25.47 19.07
N VAL A 82 -8.49 -26.39 19.70
CA VAL A 82 -7.70 -26.06 20.91
C VAL A 82 -6.48 -25.22 20.57
N ALA A 83 -5.73 -25.59 19.52
CA ALA A 83 -4.59 -24.82 19.05
C ALA A 83 -5.01 -23.43 18.53
N VAL A 84 -6.10 -23.35 17.77
CA VAL A 84 -6.65 -22.07 17.27
C VAL A 84 -7.16 -21.20 18.43
N ALA A 85 -7.84 -21.78 19.43
CA ALA A 85 -8.31 -21.04 20.60
C ALA A 85 -7.17 -20.51 21.46
N LEU A 86 -6.12 -21.31 21.69
CA LEU A 86 -4.92 -20.86 22.39
C LEU A 86 -4.18 -19.77 21.60
N ALA A 87 -4.02 -19.93 20.28
CA ALA A 87 -3.44 -18.90 19.43
C ALA A 87 -4.24 -17.59 19.46
N ALA A 88 -5.58 -17.67 19.50
CA ALA A 88 -6.46 -16.51 19.65
C ALA A 88 -6.33 -15.86 21.04
N ALA A 89 -6.16 -16.63 22.10
CA ALA A 89 -5.90 -16.09 23.44
C ALA A 89 -4.54 -15.38 23.50
N ILE A 90 -3.51 -15.93 22.86
CA ILE A 90 -2.20 -15.29 22.70
C ILE A 90 -2.33 -13.97 21.93
N ASP A 91 -3.03 -13.98 20.79
CA ASP A 91 -3.27 -12.78 19.98
C ASP A 91 -4.03 -11.69 20.75
N CYS A 92 -5.12 -12.06 21.44
CA CYS A 92 -5.92 -11.18 22.28
C CYS A 92 -5.06 -10.49 23.38
N CYS A 93 -4.11 -11.23 23.94
CA CYS A 93 -3.20 -10.72 24.96
C CYS A 93 -2.07 -9.87 24.37
N ALA A 94 -1.48 -10.27 23.25
CA ALA A 94 -0.32 -9.60 22.69
C ALA A 94 -0.67 -8.32 21.92
N SER A 95 -1.81 -8.31 21.23
CA SER A 95 -2.23 -7.20 20.35
C SER A 95 -2.34 -5.84 21.06
N PRO A 96 -3.02 -5.71 22.22
CA PRO A 96 -3.07 -4.45 22.97
C PRO A 96 -1.69 -4.03 23.48
N LEU A 97 -0.85 -5.00 23.89
CA LEU A 97 0.46 -4.73 24.47
C LEU A 97 1.42 -4.05 23.49
N VAL A 98 1.26 -4.23 22.16
CA VAL A 98 2.09 -3.57 21.15
C VAL A 98 2.18 -2.05 21.33
N ARG A 99 1.09 -1.39 21.76
CA ARG A 99 1.10 0.06 22.03
C ARG A 99 1.54 0.38 23.44
N VAL A 100 1.16 -0.45 24.40
CA VAL A 100 1.54 -0.29 25.81
C VAL A 100 3.06 -0.38 25.98
N VAL A 101 3.74 -1.28 25.28
CA VAL A 101 5.20 -1.45 25.38
C VAL A 101 5.97 -0.22 24.92
N ASP A 102 5.49 0.48 23.89
CA ASP A 102 6.11 1.72 23.41
C ASP A 102 5.86 2.88 24.39
N ALA A 103 4.66 2.95 24.95
CA ALA A 103 4.30 3.92 25.98
C ALA A 103 5.13 3.74 27.27
N VAL A 104 5.30 2.50 27.74
CA VAL A 104 6.11 2.17 28.91
C VAL A 104 7.60 2.41 28.63
N ALA A 105 8.09 2.07 27.43
CA ALA A 105 9.48 2.36 27.05
C ALA A 105 9.77 3.88 26.98
N ALA A 106 8.81 4.69 26.51
CA ALA A 106 8.91 6.15 26.55
C ALA A 106 8.92 6.67 27.99
N LEU A 107 8.04 6.14 28.85
CA LEU A 107 7.96 6.54 30.26
C LEU A 107 9.24 6.16 31.04
N SER A 108 9.79 4.97 30.82
CA SER A 108 11.06 4.56 31.42
C SER A 108 12.25 5.34 30.86
N CYS A 109 12.18 5.80 29.60
CA CYS A 109 13.15 6.74 29.03
C CYS A 109 13.16 8.08 29.77
N GLU A 110 11.99 8.63 30.09
CA GLU A 110 11.87 9.84 30.91
C GLU A 110 12.46 9.65 32.31
N ALA A 111 12.05 8.58 33.00
CA ALA A 111 12.49 8.26 34.35
C ALA A 111 14.02 8.07 34.42
N ALA A 112 14.62 7.39 33.42
CA ALA A 112 16.06 7.17 33.36
C ALA A 112 16.86 8.39 32.85
N ARG A 113 16.18 9.41 32.29
CA ARG A 113 16.78 10.55 31.56
C ARG A 113 17.58 10.06 30.35
N GLY A 114 16.96 9.21 29.52
CA GLY A 114 17.58 8.56 28.37
C GLY A 114 17.92 9.53 27.23
N ASP A 115 18.75 9.04 26.30
CA ASP A 115 19.11 9.75 25.09
C ASP A 115 18.07 9.51 23.98
N VAL A 116 17.50 10.60 23.45
CA VAL A 116 16.48 10.55 22.40
C VAL A 116 17.07 10.19 21.03
N ALA A 117 18.38 10.35 20.85
CA ALA A 117 19.07 9.92 19.62
C ALA A 117 18.93 8.40 19.36
N ALA A 118 18.64 7.62 20.41
CA ALA A 118 18.27 6.21 20.31
C ALA A 118 17.08 5.94 19.36
N PHE A 119 16.26 6.95 19.08
CA PHE A 119 15.07 6.86 18.23
C PHE A 119 15.25 7.58 16.87
N ASP A 120 16.47 8.01 16.52
CA ASP A 120 16.82 8.57 15.20
C ASP A 120 17.04 7.47 14.16
N VAL A 121 15.99 6.69 13.87
CA VAL A 121 16.03 5.65 12.83
C VAL A 121 15.82 6.28 11.46
N PRO A 122 16.78 6.18 10.52
CA PRO A 122 16.62 6.70 9.17
C PRO A 122 15.54 5.90 8.42
N THR A 123 14.56 6.61 7.87
CA THR A 123 13.58 6.02 6.95
C THR A 123 14.02 6.28 5.53
N SER A 124 14.28 5.23 4.77
CA SER A 124 14.58 5.36 3.35
C SER A 124 13.26 5.52 2.59
N GLY A 125 13.14 6.60 1.80
CA GLY A 125 11.94 6.89 1.00
C GLY A 125 11.69 5.88 -0.14
N ASP A 126 12.64 4.99 -0.39
CA ASP A 126 12.54 3.87 -1.34
C ASP A 126 11.74 2.67 -0.80
N GLY A 127 11.37 2.67 0.49
CA GLY A 127 10.58 1.62 1.12
C GLY A 127 11.36 0.34 1.45
N LEU A 128 12.70 0.41 1.54
CA LEU A 128 13.58 -0.68 1.99
C LEU A 128 13.91 -0.65 3.49
N SER A 129 13.51 0.39 4.23
CA SER A 129 13.71 0.45 5.69
C SER A 129 12.83 -0.55 6.45
N ALA A 130 13.31 -1.08 7.58
CA ALA A 130 12.53 -1.87 8.51
C ALA A 130 11.36 -1.06 9.08
N LYS A 131 10.15 -1.29 8.54
CA LYS A 131 8.98 -0.46 8.79
C LYS A 131 8.60 -0.41 10.27
N ASP A 132 8.54 -1.57 10.93
CA ASP A 132 8.12 -1.66 12.32
C ASP A 132 9.10 -0.99 13.29
N GLU A 133 10.39 -1.10 13.02
CA GLU A 133 11.43 -0.40 13.77
C GLU A 133 11.32 1.12 13.64
N ALA A 134 11.13 1.61 12.41
CA ALA A 134 10.92 3.03 12.16
C ALA A 134 9.62 3.56 12.78
N ASP A 135 8.53 2.78 12.71
CA ASP A 135 7.24 3.14 13.29
C ASP A 135 7.34 3.23 14.83
N VAL A 136 8.00 2.27 15.49
CA VAL A 136 8.27 2.32 16.94
C VAL A 136 9.09 3.56 17.31
N ALA A 137 10.18 3.83 16.58
CA ALA A 137 11.03 4.98 16.85
C ALA A 137 10.26 6.31 16.71
N ALA A 138 9.38 6.41 15.72
CA ALA A 138 8.51 7.56 15.52
C ALA A 138 7.45 7.68 16.65
N ASP A 139 6.81 6.57 17.03
CA ASP A 139 5.81 6.53 18.10
C ASP A 139 6.41 6.96 19.45
N VAL A 140 7.59 6.45 19.82
CA VAL A 140 8.28 6.84 21.06
C VAL A 140 8.70 8.32 21.06
N LYS A 141 9.16 8.84 19.91
CA LYS A 141 9.45 10.28 19.77
C LYS A 141 8.22 11.16 19.94
N MET A 142 7.07 10.74 19.42
CA MET A 142 5.81 11.45 19.63
C MET A 142 5.44 11.48 21.12
N LEU A 143 5.62 10.37 21.83
CA LEU A 143 5.34 10.29 23.27
C LEU A 143 6.25 11.22 24.09
N LEU A 144 7.55 11.27 23.73
CA LEU A 144 8.56 12.11 24.39
C LEU A 144 8.52 13.59 23.97
N PHE A 145 7.66 13.97 23.02
CA PHE A 145 7.64 15.31 22.46
C PHE A 145 7.39 16.38 23.54
N GLY A 146 8.25 17.40 23.58
CA GLY A 146 8.18 18.49 24.56
C GLY A 146 8.89 18.23 25.89
N SER A 147 9.50 17.05 26.08
CA SER A 147 10.24 16.74 27.31
C SER A 147 11.50 17.62 27.47
N LYS A 148 11.78 17.99 28.72
CA LYS A 148 13.04 18.63 29.17
C LYS A 148 13.89 17.71 30.05
N LEU A 149 13.51 16.44 30.16
CA LEU A 149 14.18 15.45 31.01
C LEU A 149 15.12 14.53 30.23
N VAL A 150 14.79 14.24 28.97
CA VAL A 150 15.57 13.41 28.03
C VAL A 150 16.43 14.27 27.09
N GLY A 151 17.51 13.70 26.55
CA GLY A 151 18.35 14.37 25.53
C GLY A 151 19.40 15.39 26.06
N ALA A 152 19.61 15.48 27.38
CA ALA A 152 20.73 16.26 27.93
C ALA A 152 22.03 15.43 27.91
N ALA A 153 23.13 16.03 27.45
CA ALA A 153 24.45 15.39 27.37
C ALA A 153 24.89 14.85 28.75
N GLY A 154 24.81 13.52 28.93
CA GLY A 154 25.09 12.82 30.20
C GLY A 154 23.99 11.86 30.71
N GLY A 155 23.01 11.49 29.87
CA GLY A 155 21.98 10.49 30.19
C GLY A 155 22.55 9.09 30.52
N ALA A 156 21.77 8.27 31.25
CA ALA A 156 22.16 6.91 31.63
C ALA A 156 22.42 6.01 30.40
N ASP A 157 23.17 4.93 30.61
CA ASP A 157 23.73 4.01 29.59
C ASP A 157 22.84 3.82 28.34
N ALA A 158 23.29 4.35 27.20
CA ALA A 158 22.52 4.45 25.95
C ALA A 158 22.11 3.08 25.37
N ALA A 159 22.80 2.01 25.75
CA ALA A 159 22.69 0.69 25.13
C ALA A 159 21.32 0.00 25.29
N SER A 160 20.52 0.36 26.31
CA SER A 160 19.18 -0.25 26.52
C SER A 160 18.09 0.47 25.74
N PHE A 161 18.18 1.78 25.52
CA PHE A 161 17.18 2.53 24.75
C PHE A 161 17.43 2.44 23.24
N THR A 162 18.68 2.32 22.79
CA THR A 162 19.02 2.12 21.36
C THR A 162 18.47 0.83 20.78
N LYS A 163 18.23 -0.18 21.62
CA LYS A 163 17.62 -1.47 21.21
C LYS A 163 16.10 -1.43 21.12
N VAL A 164 15.44 -0.38 21.64
CA VAL A 164 13.97 -0.30 21.70
C VAL A 164 13.34 -0.35 20.31
N PRO A 165 13.76 0.47 19.32
CA PRO A 165 13.19 0.39 17.97
C PRO A 165 13.23 -1.02 17.38
N THR A 166 14.40 -1.67 17.45
CA THR A 166 14.60 -3.00 16.85
C THR A 166 13.83 -4.08 17.60
N VAL A 167 13.89 -4.13 18.94
CA VAL A 167 13.27 -5.21 19.73
C VAL A 167 11.75 -5.07 19.80
N ASN A 168 11.21 -3.87 20.03
CA ASN A 168 9.76 -3.65 19.99
C ASN A 168 9.23 -3.79 18.55
N GLY A 169 10.02 -3.43 17.54
CA GLY A 169 9.69 -3.64 16.13
C GLY A 169 9.50 -5.12 15.79
N LEU A 170 10.42 -5.98 16.25
CA LEU A 170 10.31 -7.45 16.11
C LEU A 170 9.08 -8.01 16.82
N PHE A 171 8.74 -7.49 18.01
CA PHE A 171 7.52 -7.89 18.72
C PHE A 171 6.26 -7.49 17.93
N ARG A 172 6.19 -6.24 17.43
CA ARG A 172 5.09 -5.74 16.61
C ARG A 172 4.89 -6.55 15.32
N GLU A 173 5.99 -6.94 14.68
CA GLU A 173 5.97 -7.81 13.50
C GLU A 173 5.42 -9.21 13.83
N ALA A 174 5.93 -9.85 14.89
CA ALA A 174 5.50 -11.18 15.31
C ALA A 174 4.01 -11.22 15.70
N VAL A 175 3.53 -10.22 16.45
CA VAL A 175 2.12 -10.09 16.82
C VAL A 175 1.25 -9.91 15.57
N ARG A 176 1.65 -9.04 14.63
CA ARG A 176 0.89 -8.83 13.38
C ARG A 176 0.77 -10.12 12.56
N ALA A 177 1.86 -10.87 12.44
CA ALA A 177 1.87 -12.13 11.69
C ALA A 177 0.94 -13.17 12.32
N LEU A 178 0.99 -13.33 13.65
CA LEU A 178 0.09 -14.21 14.38
C LEU A 178 -1.38 -13.75 14.25
N HIS A 179 -1.65 -12.46 14.45
CA HIS A 179 -2.98 -11.86 14.34
C HIS A 179 -3.62 -12.10 12.98
N ALA A 180 -2.87 -11.90 11.90
CA ALA A 180 -3.35 -12.15 10.54
C ALA A 180 -3.74 -13.62 10.34
N ARG A 181 -2.92 -14.56 10.85
CA ARG A 181 -3.20 -15.99 10.71
C ARG A 181 -4.37 -16.44 11.57
N VAL A 182 -4.41 -16.04 12.84
CA VAL A 182 -5.51 -16.33 13.76
C VAL A 182 -6.83 -15.83 13.17
N ARG A 183 -6.87 -14.60 12.62
CA ARG A 183 -8.07 -14.09 11.95
C ARG A 183 -8.50 -14.97 10.78
N ILE A 184 -7.57 -15.44 9.94
CA ILE A 184 -7.91 -16.33 8.83
C ILE A 184 -8.52 -17.64 9.34
N GLU A 185 -7.91 -18.27 10.35
CA GLU A 185 -8.38 -19.55 10.88
C GLU A 185 -9.72 -19.42 11.61
N LEU A 186 -9.93 -18.36 12.39
CA LEU A 186 -11.20 -18.08 13.07
C LEU A 186 -12.36 -17.83 12.08
N ASN A 187 -12.07 -17.38 10.86
CA ASN A 187 -13.06 -17.14 9.81
C ASN A 187 -13.11 -18.27 8.77
N ALA A 188 -12.35 -19.35 8.94
CA ALA A 188 -12.33 -20.45 7.99
C ALA A 188 -13.59 -21.33 8.14
N PRO A 189 -14.19 -21.81 7.04
CA PRO A 189 -15.33 -22.74 7.12
C PRO A 189 -14.90 -24.09 7.70
N VAL A 190 -15.66 -24.60 8.68
CA VAL A 190 -15.43 -25.93 9.28
C VAL A 190 -15.63 -27.00 8.21
N LYS A 191 -14.56 -27.73 7.85
CA LYS A 191 -14.61 -28.88 6.94
C LYS A 191 -14.64 -30.16 7.77
N LEU A 192 -15.79 -30.83 7.82
CA LEU A 192 -15.93 -32.15 8.43
C LEU A 192 -15.32 -33.20 7.50
N GLY A 193 -14.16 -33.74 7.85
CA GLY A 193 -13.51 -34.84 7.12
C GLY A 193 -14.27 -36.17 7.26
N LYS A 194 -14.14 -37.06 6.26
CA LYS A 194 -14.43 -38.49 6.45
C LYS A 194 -13.38 -39.06 7.44
N ARG A 195 -13.77 -40.05 8.26
CA ARG A 195 -13.01 -40.63 9.39
C ARG A 195 -11.58 -41.12 9.10
N ASP A 196 -11.12 -41.15 7.84
CA ASP A 196 -9.78 -41.62 7.47
C ASP A 196 -8.77 -40.48 7.21
N ALA A 197 -9.10 -39.22 7.48
CA ALA A 197 -8.25 -38.07 7.19
C ALA A 197 -7.50 -37.53 8.42
N VAL A 198 -6.71 -38.38 9.10
CA VAL A 198 -5.86 -37.99 10.23
C VAL A 198 -4.81 -36.91 9.86
N GLN A 199 -4.52 -36.70 8.57
CA GLN A 199 -3.44 -35.82 8.09
C GLN A 199 -3.88 -34.42 7.57
N THR A 200 -5.16 -34.06 7.60
CA THR A 200 -5.63 -32.82 6.92
C THR A 200 -5.52 -31.53 7.73
N GLY A 201 -4.99 -31.59 8.97
CA GLY A 201 -4.84 -30.45 9.89
C GLY A 201 -3.40 -30.07 10.29
N GLU A 202 -2.43 -30.96 10.08
CA GLU A 202 -1.05 -30.83 10.60
C GLU A 202 -0.37 -29.52 10.17
N GLY A 203 -0.41 -29.19 8.88
CA GLY A 203 0.24 -27.97 8.37
C GLY A 203 -0.36 -26.64 8.87
N LYS A 204 -1.60 -26.63 9.38
CA LYS A 204 -2.21 -25.43 9.98
C LYS A 204 -1.73 -25.21 11.41
N GLU A 205 -1.67 -26.28 12.19
CA GLU A 205 -1.19 -26.23 13.56
C GLU A 205 0.31 -25.94 13.59
N GLU A 206 1.09 -26.54 12.69
CA GLU A 206 2.51 -26.23 12.50
C GLU A 206 2.74 -24.73 12.20
N ALA A 207 1.91 -24.14 11.34
CA ALA A 207 2.01 -22.71 11.03
C ALA A 207 1.69 -21.83 12.26
N LEU A 208 0.69 -22.18 13.06
CA LEU A 208 0.36 -21.47 14.30
C LEU A 208 1.49 -21.61 15.34
N VAL A 209 2.03 -22.82 15.49
CA VAL A 209 3.17 -23.12 16.38
C VAL A 209 4.41 -22.33 15.95
N ALA A 210 4.72 -22.26 14.65
CA ALA A 210 5.83 -21.49 14.13
C ALA A 210 5.71 -20.00 14.45
N LEU A 211 4.53 -19.40 14.18
CA LEU A 211 4.26 -17.99 14.48
C LEU A 211 4.26 -17.69 15.98
N ALA A 212 3.67 -18.57 16.80
CA ALA A 212 3.68 -18.43 18.25
C ALA A 212 5.10 -18.57 18.83
N THR A 213 5.93 -19.46 18.29
CA THR A 213 7.33 -19.61 18.70
C THR A 213 8.15 -18.36 18.34
N GLN A 214 7.92 -17.77 17.17
CA GLN A 214 8.51 -16.50 16.79
C GLN A 214 8.11 -15.38 17.76
N LEU A 215 6.83 -15.31 18.12
CA LEU A 215 6.33 -14.39 19.15
C LEU A 215 7.03 -14.64 20.49
N ALA A 216 7.16 -15.90 20.93
CA ALA A 216 7.81 -16.24 22.19
C ALA A 216 9.28 -15.76 22.26
N ARG A 217 10.03 -15.90 21.16
CA ARG A 217 11.40 -15.36 21.05
C ARG A 217 11.42 -13.83 21.15
N SER A 218 10.49 -13.16 20.48
CA SER A 218 10.38 -11.70 20.59
C SER A 218 10.01 -11.26 22.01
N VAL A 219 9.09 -11.96 22.68
CA VAL A 219 8.72 -11.73 24.09
C VAL A 219 9.92 -11.92 25.02
N GLN A 220 10.76 -12.93 24.78
CA GLN A 220 11.99 -13.13 25.56
C GLN A 220 12.97 -11.95 25.40
N ALA A 221 13.11 -11.40 24.19
CA ALA A 221 13.92 -10.21 23.97
C ALA A 221 13.31 -8.98 24.67
N MET A 222 11.99 -8.82 24.62
CA MET A 222 11.25 -7.76 25.31
C MET A 222 11.41 -7.83 26.83
N LEU A 223 11.31 -9.03 27.41
CA LEU A 223 11.53 -9.29 28.84
C LEU A 223 12.90 -8.81 29.31
N LYS A 224 13.97 -9.25 28.62
CA LYS A 224 15.34 -8.84 28.93
C LYS A 224 15.52 -7.33 28.83
N LEU A 225 14.92 -6.73 27.81
CA LEU A 225 15.01 -5.29 27.59
C LEU A 225 14.24 -4.48 28.64
N SER A 226 13.04 -4.92 29.00
CA SER A 226 12.18 -4.32 30.02
C SER A 226 12.85 -4.33 31.40
N VAL A 227 13.42 -5.47 31.81
CA VAL A 227 14.17 -5.57 33.07
C VAL A 227 15.41 -4.67 33.06
N ALA A 228 16.14 -4.58 31.93
CA ALA A 228 17.29 -3.69 31.82
C ALA A 228 16.90 -2.21 31.98
N ARG A 229 15.81 -1.76 31.33
CA ARG A 229 15.29 -0.39 31.48
C ARG A 229 14.78 -0.11 32.90
N ALA A 230 14.08 -1.05 33.52
CA ALA A 230 13.63 -0.91 34.89
C ALA A 230 14.80 -0.79 35.87
N ARG A 231 15.87 -1.59 35.72
CA ARG A 231 17.10 -1.47 36.54
C ARG A 231 17.79 -0.11 36.36
N LEU A 232 17.81 0.44 35.15
CA LEU A 232 18.31 1.80 34.90
C LEU A 232 17.48 2.86 35.64
N CYS A 233 16.15 2.68 35.69
CA CYS A 233 15.26 3.56 36.46
C CYS A 233 15.52 3.42 37.97
N VAL A 234 15.62 2.20 38.50
CA VAL A 234 15.92 1.94 39.92
C VAL A 234 17.23 2.60 40.36
N GLY A 235 18.24 2.65 39.49
CA GLY A 235 19.50 3.34 39.76
C GLY A 235 19.38 4.84 40.09
N ARG A 236 18.23 5.47 39.79
CA ARG A 236 17.92 6.87 40.10
C ARG A 236 17.26 7.08 41.46
N ILE A 237 16.88 6.01 42.16
CA ILE A 237 16.25 6.09 43.49
C ILE A 237 17.33 6.34 44.54
N ASP A 238 17.28 7.48 45.25
CA ASP A 238 18.30 7.85 46.25
C ASP A 238 18.32 6.92 47.48
N ASP A 239 17.19 6.32 47.85
CA ASP A 239 17.07 5.36 48.96
C ASP A 239 17.79 4.04 48.62
N ALA A 240 18.92 3.81 49.29
CA ALA A 240 19.77 2.64 49.07
C ALA A 240 19.12 1.30 49.48
N GLU A 241 18.25 1.31 50.50
CA GLU A 241 17.55 0.10 50.97
C GLU A 241 16.45 -0.29 49.98
N LEU A 242 15.68 0.70 49.51
CA LEU A 242 14.66 0.51 48.49
C LEU A 242 15.29 0.07 47.15
N ARG A 243 16.40 0.70 46.75
CA ARG A 243 17.16 0.33 45.55
C ARG A 243 17.61 -1.13 45.59
N LYS A 244 18.16 -1.58 46.71
CA LYS A 244 18.60 -2.98 46.89
C LYS A 244 17.43 -3.96 46.78
N LYS A 245 16.34 -3.70 47.51
CA LYS A 245 15.11 -4.52 47.48
C LYS A 245 14.51 -4.65 46.08
N LEU A 246 14.52 -3.58 45.28
CA LEU A 246 14.00 -3.58 43.91
C LEU A 246 14.93 -4.24 42.89
N THR A 247 16.23 -4.33 43.19
CA THR A 247 17.22 -4.96 42.30
C THR A 247 17.29 -6.48 42.53
N ASP A 248 17.12 -6.93 43.78
CA ASP A 248 17.19 -8.34 44.19
C ASP A 248 15.89 -9.14 43.84
N GLY A 249 14.82 -8.46 43.44
CA GLY A 249 13.49 -9.07 43.25
C GLY A 249 13.17 -9.64 41.86
N VAL A 250 14.05 -9.49 40.86
CA VAL A 250 13.78 -9.95 39.48
C VAL A 250 14.94 -10.80 38.97
N ASP A 251 14.78 -12.12 39.12
CA ASP A 251 15.71 -13.12 38.58
C ASP A 251 15.46 -13.35 37.08
N ILE A 252 16.49 -13.12 36.27
CA ILE A 252 16.43 -13.25 34.81
C ILE A 252 16.67 -14.72 34.39
N ASP A 253 17.31 -15.53 35.23
CA ASP A 253 17.68 -16.90 34.89
C ASP A 253 16.48 -17.86 34.92
N ASP A 254 15.47 -17.59 35.75
CA ASP A 254 14.18 -18.29 35.78
C ASP A 254 13.39 -18.16 34.46
N LEU A 255 13.59 -17.08 33.70
CA LEU A 255 12.89 -16.81 32.44
C LEU A 255 13.50 -17.57 31.25
N LYS A 256 14.80 -17.91 31.33
CA LYS A 256 15.51 -18.64 30.28
C LYS A 256 15.07 -20.10 30.24
N GLY A 257 14.95 -20.74 31.41
CA GLY A 257 14.53 -22.14 31.55
C GLY A 257 13.07 -22.41 31.16
N MET A 258 12.22 -21.38 31.08
CA MET A 258 10.82 -21.54 30.65
C MET A 258 10.67 -21.73 29.15
N LEU A 259 11.48 -21.05 28.33
CA LEU A 259 11.38 -21.15 26.87
C LEU A 259 12.13 -22.38 26.35
N ASP A 260 13.25 -22.72 26.97
CA ASP A 260 14.03 -23.92 26.63
C ASP A 260 13.21 -25.22 26.85
N LYS A 261 12.25 -25.22 27.79
CA LYS A 261 11.28 -26.30 28.01
C LYS A 261 10.14 -26.36 26.98
N VAL A 262 9.85 -25.26 26.28
CA VAL A 262 8.77 -25.15 25.29
C VAL A 262 9.23 -25.65 23.91
N THR A 263 10.54 -25.71 23.66
CA THR A 263 11.13 -26.03 22.35
C THR A 263 11.71 -27.44 22.21
N ILE A 264 11.45 -28.36 23.15
CA ILE A 264 11.93 -29.75 23.10
C ILE A 264 10.71 -30.68 23.08
N ASP A 265 10.50 -31.42 21.97
CA ASP A 265 9.49 -32.47 21.75
C ASP A 265 8.18 -32.31 22.55
N SER A 266 7.44 -31.23 22.26
CA SER A 266 6.10 -31.02 22.83
C SER A 266 5.06 -30.81 21.74
N ASP A 267 3.84 -31.31 21.97
CA ASP A 267 2.70 -31.15 21.07
C ASP A 267 2.30 -29.68 20.90
N ALA A 268 1.58 -29.35 19.83
CA ALA A 268 1.21 -27.97 19.48
C ALA A 268 0.49 -27.21 20.61
N VAL A 269 -0.35 -27.90 21.39
CA VAL A 269 -1.11 -27.32 22.51
C VAL A 269 -0.16 -26.97 23.65
N SER A 270 0.79 -27.85 23.97
CA SER A 270 1.84 -27.58 24.97
C SER A 270 2.69 -26.37 24.59
N VAL A 271 3.10 -26.26 23.33
CA VAL A 271 3.87 -25.10 22.84
C VAL A 271 3.08 -23.82 23.02
N LEU A 272 1.85 -23.76 22.51
CA LEU A 272 1.00 -22.57 22.57
C LEU A 272 0.68 -22.16 24.02
N ARG A 273 0.42 -23.13 24.91
CA ARG A 273 0.22 -22.87 26.33
C ARG A 273 1.48 -22.28 26.98
N GLY A 274 2.66 -22.78 26.60
CA GLY A 274 3.95 -22.23 27.01
C GLY A 274 4.10 -20.76 26.59
N VAL A 275 3.83 -20.44 25.32
CA VAL A 275 3.88 -19.07 24.80
C VAL A 275 2.91 -18.14 25.52
N TYR A 276 1.67 -18.59 25.76
CA TYR A 276 0.67 -17.82 26.51
C TYR A 276 1.16 -17.50 27.93
N ASN A 277 1.72 -18.48 28.66
CA ASN A 277 2.27 -18.25 29.99
C ASN A 277 3.47 -17.30 29.98
N SER A 278 4.36 -17.39 28.98
CA SER A 278 5.46 -16.45 28.80
C SER A 278 4.96 -15.02 28.57
N LEU A 279 3.85 -14.86 27.84
CA LEU A 279 3.23 -13.55 27.58
C LEU A 279 2.61 -12.96 28.85
N LEU A 280 1.96 -13.78 29.69
CA LEU A 280 1.45 -13.33 30.99
C LEU A 280 2.58 -12.82 31.91
N LYS A 281 3.69 -13.56 31.98
CA LYS A 281 4.87 -13.09 32.74
C LYS A 281 5.47 -11.81 32.17
N PHE A 282 5.47 -11.67 30.85
CA PHE A 282 5.91 -10.43 30.20
C PHE A 282 5.03 -9.25 30.57
N ARG A 283 3.70 -9.43 30.61
CA ARG A 283 2.77 -8.41 31.09
C ARG A 283 3.10 -7.97 32.53
N ASP A 284 3.33 -8.92 33.43
CA ASP A 284 3.68 -8.63 34.82
C ASP A 284 4.98 -7.82 34.94
N ILE A 285 5.99 -8.18 34.15
CA ILE A 285 7.28 -7.48 34.11
C ILE A 285 7.15 -6.09 33.48
N LEU A 286 6.32 -5.94 32.44
CA LEU A 286 6.03 -4.65 31.82
C LEU A 286 5.29 -3.72 32.79
N ALA A 287 4.33 -4.25 33.55
CA ALA A 287 3.64 -3.54 34.62
C ALA A 287 4.60 -3.11 35.73
N TRP A 288 5.53 -3.98 36.11
CA TRP A 288 6.58 -3.64 37.07
C TRP A 288 7.51 -2.54 36.55
N GLU A 289 7.94 -2.58 35.28
CA GLU A 289 8.72 -1.50 34.65
C GLU A 289 7.96 -0.17 34.71
N ALA A 290 6.67 -0.18 34.37
CA ALA A 290 5.83 1.00 34.44
C ALA A 290 5.73 1.55 35.87
N ALA A 291 5.49 0.68 36.87
CA ALA A 291 5.42 1.06 38.28
C ALA A 291 6.74 1.68 38.78
N VAL A 292 7.88 1.10 38.42
CA VAL A 292 9.21 1.63 38.75
C VAL A 292 9.44 3.00 38.09
N ALA A 293 9.13 3.15 36.81
CA ALA A 293 9.28 4.42 36.11
C ALA A 293 8.40 5.52 36.74
N MET A 294 7.15 5.19 37.08
CA MET A 294 6.25 6.10 37.79
C MET A 294 6.78 6.48 39.17
N ALA A 295 7.28 5.53 39.95
CA ALA A 295 7.86 5.80 41.27
C ALA A 295 9.06 6.74 41.19
N VAL A 296 9.97 6.53 40.23
CA VAL A 296 11.13 7.42 40.03
C VAL A 296 10.67 8.84 39.70
N ILE A 297 9.65 8.99 38.84
CA ILE A 297 9.08 10.29 38.50
C ILE A 297 8.38 10.94 39.70
N GLU A 298 7.65 10.15 40.51
CA GLU A 298 6.96 10.65 41.71
C GLU A 298 7.91 11.04 42.84
N MET A 299 9.05 10.38 42.99
CA MET A 299 10.07 10.74 43.98
C MET A 299 10.86 12.02 43.60
N ASP A 300 10.93 12.37 42.32
CA ASP A 300 11.73 13.51 41.85
C ASP A 300 10.95 14.84 41.95
N SER A 301 11.20 15.58 43.02
CA SER A 301 10.61 16.91 43.29
C SER A 301 10.93 17.99 42.23
N SER A 302 11.92 17.75 41.34
CA SER A 302 12.29 18.68 40.27
C SER A 302 11.38 18.58 39.03
N ILE A 303 10.51 17.57 38.97
CA ILE A 303 9.59 17.32 37.86
C ILE A 303 8.28 18.05 38.10
N GLU A 304 7.75 18.68 37.05
CA GLU A 304 6.39 19.21 37.04
C GLU A 304 5.40 18.05 36.92
N LYS A 305 4.73 17.73 38.03
CA LYS A 305 3.77 16.62 38.09
C LYS A 305 2.41 17.08 37.54
N PRO A 306 1.79 16.29 36.65
CA PRO A 306 0.42 16.59 36.21
C PRO A 306 -0.55 16.52 37.40
N GLN A 307 -1.39 17.55 37.56
CA GLN A 307 -2.45 17.61 38.57
C GLN A 307 -3.75 17.05 38.00
N ALA A 308 -4.52 16.34 38.82
CA ALA A 308 -5.86 15.88 38.46
C ALA A 308 -6.85 17.05 38.60
N GLY A 309 -7.35 17.55 37.47
CA GLY A 309 -8.33 18.64 37.41
C GLY A 309 -7.79 19.89 36.73
N GLY A 310 -7.94 19.96 35.41
CA GLY A 310 -7.58 21.10 34.59
C GLY A 310 -7.60 20.70 33.12
N GLU A 311 -8.77 20.83 32.48
CA GLU A 311 -8.86 20.82 31.03
C GLU A 311 -7.97 21.95 30.50
N ASN A 312 -6.77 21.63 30.01
CA ASN A 312 -6.08 22.54 29.12
C ASN A 312 -6.76 22.40 27.76
N GLU A 313 -7.80 23.21 27.56
CA GLU A 313 -8.38 23.49 26.26
C GLU A 313 -7.26 23.75 25.24
N VAL A 314 -7.47 23.19 24.06
CA VAL A 314 -6.69 23.41 22.85
C VAL A 314 -6.92 24.85 22.40
N GLY A 315 -6.19 25.78 23.02
CA GLY A 315 -6.18 27.19 22.65
C GLY A 315 -5.04 27.48 21.69
N SER A 316 -5.36 27.61 20.40
CA SER A 316 -4.49 28.29 19.43
C SER A 316 -4.31 29.74 19.86
N SER A 317 -3.09 30.16 20.18
CA SER A 317 -2.77 31.59 20.22
C SER A 317 -1.33 31.81 19.78
N THR A 318 -1.15 31.83 18.46
CA THR A 318 -0.22 32.75 17.81
C THR A 318 -0.75 34.16 18.01
N GLU A 319 -0.22 34.90 18.99
CA GLU A 319 -0.28 36.36 18.97
C GLU A 319 0.86 36.93 19.84
N ASN A 320 1.77 37.65 19.17
CA ASN A 320 2.69 38.57 19.83
C ASN A 320 1.88 39.78 20.32
N PRO A 321 2.21 40.32 21.50
CA PRO A 321 2.32 41.78 21.56
C PRO A 321 3.63 42.23 22.24
N GLN A 322 4.34 43.11 21.53
CA GLN A 322 5.23 44.09 22.14
C GLN A 322 4.42 45.02 23.05
N ALA A 323 4.83 45.21 24.31
CA ALA A 323 4.77 46.51 24.98
C ALA A 323 5.60 46.50 26.27
N SER A 324 6.31 47.61 26.44
CA SER A 324 7.16 48.04 27.54
C SER A 324 6.48 48.12 28.91
N GLY A 325 7.22 47.79 29.98
CA GLY A 325 6.87 48.17 31.36
C GLY A 325 7.87 47.64 32.38
N GLU A 326 8.72 48.52 32.93
CA GLU A 326 9.61 48.22 34.06
C GLU A 326 8.84 48.05 35.38
N LYS A 327 9.21 47.02 36.18
CA LYS A 327 9.38 47.00 37.67
C LYS A 327 9.37 45.54 38.19
N PRO A 328 9.85 45.26 39.42
CA PRO A 328 11.19 45.45 39.97
C PRO A 328 11.86 44.09 40.31
N LYS A 329 13.20 44.07 40.41
CA LYS A 329 13.98 42.90 40.87
C LYS A 329 13.67 42.57 42.33
N GLY A 330 13.16 41.37 42.58
CA GLY A 330 13.10 40.74 43.90
C GLY A 330 13.64 39.31 43.82
N ASP A 331 14.70 39.03 44.55
CA ASP A 331 15.35 37.73 44.65
C ASP A 331 14.43 36.65 45.24
N LYS A 332 14.02 35.70 44.42
CA LYS A 332 13.71 34.31 44.80
C LYS A 332 13.87 33.43 43.55
N LYS A 333 15.06 32.87 43.33
CA LYS A 333 15.29 31.80 42.33
C LYS A 333 14.53 30.54 42.77
N SER A 334 13.24 30.43 42.47
CA SER A 334 12.57 29.13 42.43
C SER A 334 13.14 28.36 41.24
N LYS A 335 13.83 27.23 41.46
CA LYS A 335 14.26 26.34 40.37
C LYS A 335 13.03 25.99 39.50
N LYS A 336 13.06 26.38 38.22
CA LYS A 336 12.02 26.05 37.23
C LYS A 336 11.93 24.51 37.13
N LYS A 337 10.76 23.94 37.41
CA LYS A 337 10.54 22.48 37.30
C LYS A 337 10.71 22.02 35.86
N LYS A 338 11.21 20.80 35.66
CA LYS A 338 11.39 20.19 34.34
C LYS A 338 10.09 19.52 33.91
N THR A 339 9.71 19.71 32.65
CA THR A 339 8.49 19.15 32.05
C THR A 339 8.76 17.80 31.42
N LEU A 340 7.85 16.85 31.59
CA LEU A 340 7.78 15.59 30.84
C LEU A 340 7.31 15.85 29.40
N GLY A 341 7.50 14.87 28.52
CA GLY A 341 6.86 14.85 27.21
C GLY A 341 5.33 14.92 27.34
N LYS A 342 4.64 15.56 26.40
CA LYS A 342 3.18 15.68 26.43
C LYS A 342 2.50 14.30 26.44
N GLY A 343 3.00 13.39 25.60
CA GLY A 343 2.47 12.04 25.48
C GLY A 343 2.76 11.19 26.72
N THR A 344 4.00 11.19 27.21
CA THR A 344 4.37 10.50 28.45
C THR A 344 3.64 11.07 29.67
N SER A 345 3.34 12.37 29.71
CA SER A 345 2.51 12.98 30.75
C SER A 345 1.08 12.45 30.75
N ALA A 346 0.45 12.37 29.58
CA ALA A 346 -0.91 11.85 29.45
C ALA A 346 -0.99 10.35 29.82
N VAL A 347 -0.01 9.55 29.39
CA VAL A 347 0.11 8.14 29.79
C VAL A 347 0.31 8.02 31.30
N LEU A 348 1.23 8.79 31.88
CA LEU A 348 1.50 8.80 33.32
C LEU A 348 0.23 9.12 34.13
N MET A 349 -0.58 10.09 33.68
CA MET A 349 -1.85 10.41 34.33
C MET A 349 -2.82 9.24 34.36
N LEU A 350 -2.98 8.53 33.25
CA LEU A 350 -3.89 7.38 33.18
C LEU A 350 -3.43 6.21 34.07
N LEU A 351 -2.13 5.92 34.06
CA LEU A 351 -1.56 4.87 34.91
C LEU A 351 -1.66 5.25 36.39
N ARG A 352 -1.35 6.51 36.73
CA ARG A 352 -1.45 7.04 38.09
C ARG A 352 -2.89 7.03 38.60
N ASP A 353 -3.84 7.50 37.80
CA ASP A 353 -5.26 7.49 38.16
C ASP A 353 -5.75 6.06 38.44
N HIS A 354 -5.30 5.08 37.67
CA HIS A 354 -5.64 3.68 37.90
C HIS A 354 -5.15 3.16 39.26
N VAL A 355 -3.87 3.39 39.60
CA VAL A 355 -3.25 2.83 40.81
C VAL A 355 -3.53 3.64 42.09
N THR A 356 -3.90 4.92 41.96
CA THR A 356 -4.15 5.79 43.13
C THR A 356 -5.62 6.10 43.35
N ASN A 357 -6.47 5.88 42.34
CA ASN A 357 -7.88 6.27 42.34
C ASN A 357 -8.06 7.76 42.72
N GLY A 358 -7.16 8.62 42.24
CA GLY A 358 -7.13 10.06 42.51
C GLY A 358 -6.53 10.50 43.85
N LYS A 359 -5.99 9.57 44.66
CA LYS A 359 -5.36 9.91 45.96
C LYS A 359 -3.96 10.49 45.80
N GLU A 360 -3.59 11.39 46.72
CA GLU A 360 -2.25 11.97 46.76
C GLU A 360 -1.20 10.96 47.26
N VAL A 361 -0.08 10.84 46.54
CA VAL A 361 1.01 9.91 46.88
C VAL A 361 1.93 10.61 47.89
N LEU A 362 1.83 10.23 49.17
CA LEU A 362 2.60 10.83 50.26
C LEU A 362 4.07 10.42 50.25
N SER A 363 4.35 9.12 50.10
CA SER A 363 5.71 8.58 49.97
C SER A 363 5.67 7.25 49.23
N VAL A 364 6.72 6.96 48.45
CA VAL A 364 6.84 5.70 47.72
C VAL A 364 7.76 4.76 48.48
N ASN A 365 7.26 3.57 48.80
CA ASN A 365 8.00 2.49 49.46
C ASN A 365 7.88 1.18 48.67
N SER A 366 8.58 0.13 49.09
CA SER A 366 8.57 -1.16 48.38
C SER A 366 7.20 -1.84 48.34
N ALA A 367 6.36 -1.63 49.35
CA ALA A 367 5.02 -2.20 49.40
C ALA A 367 4.08 -1.52 48.39
N LEU A 368 4.12 -0.18 48.32
CA LEU A 368 3.35 0.61 47.36
C LEU A 368 3.77 0.30 45.92
N LEU A 369 5.07 0.10 45.68
CA LEU A 369 5.57 -0.33 44.37
C LEU A 369 5.07 -1.71 43.95
N ALA A 370 5.00 -2.67 44.89
CA ALA A 370 4.44 -3.99 44.64
C ALA A 370 2.92 -3.92 44.38
N GLU A 371 2.21 -3.07 45.11
CA GLU A 371 0.79 -2.76 44.89
C GLU A 371 0.57 -2.17 43.49
N TRP A 372 1.32 -1.13 43.12
CA TRP A 372 1.25 -0.53 41.78
C TRP A 372 1.58 -1.53 40.67
N GLY A 373 2.61 -2.36 40.85
CA GLY A 373 2.94 -3.40 39.88
C GLY A 373 1.79 -4.40 39.68
N THR A 374 1.09 -4.76 40.77
CA THR A 374 -0.05 -5.67 40.73
C THR A 374 -1.25 -5.03 40.02
N GLU A 375 -1.63 -3.80 40.41
CA GLU A 375 -2.74 -3.06 39.80
C GLU A 375 -2.49 -2.77 38.31
N LEU A 376 -1.26 -2.41 37.93
CA LEU A 376 -0.92 -2.22 36.52
C LEU A 376 -0.92 -3.53 35.71
N SER A 377 -0.58 -4.66 36.32
CA SER A 377 -0.71 -5.95 35.63
C SER A 377 -2.18 -6.28 35.36
N LEU A 378 -3.08 -5.95 36.30
CA LEU A 378 -4.53 -6.03 36.09
C LEU A 378 -5.02 -5.04 35.02
N LEU A 379 -4.48 -3.82 34.98
CA LEU A 379 -4.78 -2.85 33.91
C LEU A 379 -4.37 -3.38 32.54
N PHE A 380 -3.22 -4.04 32.43
CA PHE A 380 -2.71 -4.59 31.18
C PHE A 380 -3.35 -5.93 30.80
N ASP A 381 -4.26 -6.46 31.62
CA ASP A 381 -5.05 -7.64 31.27
C ASP A 381 -6.07 -7.30 30.18
N PRO A 382 -6.17 -8.07 29.09
CA PRO A 382 -7.21 -7.90 28.06
C PRO A 382 -8.64 -7.90 28.59
N LYS A 383 -8.90 -8.51 29.74
CA LYS A 383 -10.19 -8.46 30.44
C LYS A 383 -10.54 -7.07 30.98
N CYS A 384 -9.55 -6.20 31.17
CA CYS A 384 -9.75 -4.89 31.77
C CYS A 384 -10.27 -3.89 30.73
N PRO A 385 -11.49 -3.34 30.89
CA PRO A 385 -12.02 -2.36 29.94
C PRO A 385 -11.19 -1.08 29.86
N ARG A 386 -10.48 -0.72 30.94
CA ARG A 386 -9.60 0.46 30.98
C ARG A 386 -8.35 0.31 30.10
N LEU A 387 -7.95 -0.90 29.73
CA LEU A 387 -6.86 -1.14 28.78
C LEU A 387 -7.16 -0.52 27.41
N VAL A 388 -8.40 -0.66 26.94
CA VAL A 388 -8.84 -0.10 25.65
C VAL A 388 -8.69 1.41 25.65
N SER A 389 -9.12 2.07 26.72
CA SER A 389 -8.96 3.52 26.88
C SER A 389 -7.49 3.96 26.88
N LEU A 390 -6.60 3.21 27.53
CA LEU A 390 -5.16 3.47 27.49
C LEU A 390 -4.59 3.33 26.06
N VAL A 391 -4.94 2.24 25.37
CA VAL A 391 -4.48 1.97 24.00
C VAL A 391 -4.97 3.04 23.03
N ASP A 392 -6.24 3.44 23.12
CA ASP A 392 -6.83 4.49 22.28
C ASP A 392 -6.19 5.85 22.55
N LYS A 393 -5.90 6.17 23.81
CA LYS A 393 -5.19 7.42 24.14
C LYS A 393 -3.77 7.42 23.59
N VAL A 394 -3.02 6.32 23.73
CA VAL A 394 -1.68 6.18 23.14
C VAL A 394 -1.76 6.34 21.63
N LYS A 395 -2.75 5.71 20.98
CA LYS A 395 -2.99 5.80 19.54
C LYS A 395 -3.24 7.24 19.10
N GLU A 396 -4.15 7.95 19.78
CA GLU A 396 -4.44 9.37 19.52
C GLU A 396 -3.15 10.20 19.57
N ILE A 397 -2.34 10.03 20.62
CA ILE A 397 -1.08 10.76 20.81
C ILE A 397 -0.09 10.49 19.68
N VAL A 398 0.16 9.22 19.33
CA VAL A 398 1.13 8.88 18.28
C VAL A 398 0.63 9.20 16.87
N GLU A 399 -0.67 9.35 16.66
CA GLU A 399 -1.25 9.78 15.38
C GLU A 399 -1.20 11.31 15.21
N THR A 400 -0.96 12.08 16.28
CA THR A 400 -0.74 13.53 16.16
C THR A 400 0.52 13.87 15.37
N ASN A 401 0.49 14.98 14.62
CA ASN A 401 1.61 15.44 13.78
C ASN A 401 2.49 16.51 14.47
N GLU A 402 2.59 16.49 15.80
CA GLU A 402 3.35 17.51 16.55
C GLU A 402 4.88 17.39 16.36
N VAL A 403 5.42 16.19 16.12
CA VAL A 403 6.81 16.02 15.66
C VAL A 403 6.84 16.21 14.15
N ARG A 404 7.81 17.01 13.64
CA ARG A 404 8.11 17.13 12.20
C ARG A 404 8.38 15.74 11.59
N ARG A 405 7.33 15.05 11.15
CA ARG A 405 7.46 13.90 10.27
C ARG A 405 8.00 14.42 8.93
N LEU A 406 8.98 13.73 8.37
CA LEU A 406 9.42 14.02 7.01
C LEU A 406 8.21 13.86 6.09
N PRO A 407 7.83 14.91 5.32
CA PRO A 407 6.76 14.79 4.34
C PRO A 407 7.11 13.66 3.37
N LYS A 408 6.21 12.69 3.22
CA LYS A 408 6.39 11.54 2.33
C LYS A 408 5.14 11.29 1.51
N ILE A 409 5.35 10.86 0.27
CA ILE A 409 4.29 10.40 -0.61
C ILE A 409 3.94 8.93 -0.33
N PRO A 410 2.72 8.48 -0.66
CA PRO A 410 2.36 7.06 -0.58
C PRO A 410 3.31 6.17 -1.40
N LYS A 411 3.62 4.98 -0.87
CA LYS A 411 4.51 4.01 -1.55
C LYS A 411 4.00 3.71 -2.96
N GLY A 412 4.88 3.81 -3.96
CA GLY A 412 4.57 3.52 -5.35
C GLY A 412 3.84 4.64 -6.10
N THR A 413 3.78 5.85 -5.53
CA THR A 413 3.28 7.08 -6.19
C THR A 413 4.43 8.05 -6.42
N ARG A 414 4.23 9.07 -7.26
CA ARG A 414 5.26 10.04 -7.64
C ARG A 414 4.67 11.43 -7.91
N ASP A 415 5.41 12.45 -7.53
CA ASP A 415 5.23 13.80 -8.06
C ASP A 415 5.96 13.94 -9.40
N PHE A 416 5.47 14.84 -10.25
CA PHE A 416 6.08 15.14 -11.55
C PHE A 416 6.51 16.61 -11.57
N GLY A 417 7.81 16.83 -11.75
CA GLY A 417 8.39 18.17 -11.81
C GLY A 417 8.12 18.87 -13.15
N LYS A 418 8.56 20.13 -13.24
CA LYS A 418 8.33 21.01 -14.38
C LYS A 418 8.75 20.42 -15.75
N GLU A 419 9.91 19.77 -15.81
CA GLU A 419 10.45 19.17 -17.06
C GLU A 419 9.68 17.91 -17.46
N GLN A 420 9.33 17.08 -16.47
CA GLN A 420 8.55 15.86 -16.68
C GLN A 420 7.14 16.19 -17.15
N MET A 421 6.51 17.22 -16.58
CA MET A 421 5.18 17.67 -16.99
C MET A 421 5.16 18.18 -18.42
N ALA A 422 6.15 18.97 -18.84
CA ALA A 422 6.24 19.44 -20.23
C ALA A 422 6.33 18.29 -21.26
N ILE A 423 7.05 17.22 -20.92
CA ILE A 423 7.14 16.01 -21.77
C ILE A 423 5.79 15.27 -21.78
N ARG A 424 5.15 15.13 -20.63
CA ARG A 424 3.84 14.48 -20.50
C ARG A 424 2.76 15.20 -21.30
N GLU A 425 2.69 16.52 -21.18
CA GLU A 425 1.73 17.35 -21.93
C GLU A 425 1.93 17.22 -23.44
N ARG A 426 3.18 17.24 -23.92
CA ARG A 426 3.48 17.02 -25.34
C ARG A 426 3.00 15.66 -25.81
N ALA A 427 3.31 14.59 -25.08
CA ALA A 427 2.88 13.25 -25.40
C ALA A 427 1.35 13.11 -25.39
N PHE A 428 0.66 13.65 -24.37
CA PHE A 428 -0.80 13.65 -24.32
C PHE A 428 -1.43 14.44 -25.47
N SER A 429 -0.81 15.52 -25.90
CA SER A 429 -1.25 16.29 -27.07
C SER A 429 -1.18 15.46 -28.35
N ILE A 430 -0.06 14.77 -28.59
CA ILE A 430 0.11 13.85 -29.73
C ILE A 430 -0.95 12.74 -29.69
N ILE A 431 -1.09 12.09 -28.53
CA ILE A 431 -2.04 10.98 -28.34
C ILE A 431 -3.48 11.44 -28.61
N THR A 432 -3.87 12.57 -28.02
CA THR A 432 -5.21 13.15 -28.22
C THR A 432 -5.43 13.54 -29.67
N GLY A 433 -4.40 14.07 -30.35
CA GLY A 433 -4.44 14.40 -31.78
C GLY A 433 -4.77 13.18 -32.65
N VAL A 434 -4.07 12.07 -32.45
CA VAL A 434 -4.34 10.82 -33.18
C VAL A 434 -5.72 10.27 -32.84
N PHE A 435 -6.11 10.21 -31.57
CA PHE A 435 -7.45 9.72 -31.20
C PHE A 435 -8.57 10.54 -31.85
N LYS A 436 -8.45 11.86 -31.89
CA LYS A 436 -9.43 12.75 -32.55
C LYS A 436 -9.41 12.63 -34.07
N MET A 437 -8.25 12.36 -34.67
CA MET A 437 -8.14 12.10 -36.12
C MET A 437 -8.96 10.88 -36.54
N HIS A 438 -9.08 9.87 -35.67
CA HIS A 438 -9.93 8.69 -35.86
C HIS A 438 -11.37 8.87 -35.35
N GLY A 439 -11.78 10.12 -35.06
CA GLY A 439 -13.16 10.45 -34.71
C GLY A 439 -13.61 9.95 -33.34
N ALA A 440 -12.69 9.59 -32.43
CA ALA A 440 -13.06 9.19 -31.08
C ALA A 440 -13.46 10.39 -30.21
N VAL A 441 -14.52 10.19 -29.42
CA VAL A 441 -14.95 11.18 -28.43
C VAL A 441 -14.25 10.97 -27.08
N ALA A 442 -14.00 12.05 -26.35
CA ALA A 442 -13.44 11.95 -25.00
C ALA A 442 -14.49 11.40 -24.03
N LEU A 443 -14.08 10.50 -23.15
CA LEU A 443 -14.86 10.04 -22.00
C LEU A 443 -14.04 10.27 -20.72
N ASP A 444 -14.72 10.64 -19.65
CA ASP A 444 -14.16 10.58 -18.30
C ASP A 444 -15.16 9.88 -17.36
N THR A 445 -14.63 9.17 -16.39
CA THR A 445 -15.40 8.43 -15.39
C THR A 445 -14.89 8.77 -13.99
N PRO A 446 -15.68 8.56 -12.94
CA PRO A 446 -15.20 8.72 -11.56
C PRO A 446 -13.92 7.91 -11.29
N VAL A 447 -13.10 8.39 -10.36
CA VAL A 447 -11.84 7.72 -10.00
C VAL A 447 -12.07 6.43 -9.20
N PHE A 448 -13.21 6.36 -8.49
CA PHE A 448 -13.69 5.17 -7.80
C PHE A 448 -15.01 4.69 -8.40
N GLU A 449 -15.20 3.39 -8.42
CA GLU A 449 -16.43 2.71 -8.81
C GLU A 449 -17.00 1.99 -7.59
N LEU A 450 -18.28 1.60 -7.65
CA LEU A 450 -18.84 0.67 -6.67
C LEU A 450 -18.00 -0.60 -6.65
N ARG A 451 -17.66 -1.12 -5.47
CA ARG A 451 -16.79 -2.29 -5.31
C ARG A 451 -17.27 -3.49 -6.14
N GLU A 452 -18.58 -3.72 -6.16
CA GLU A 452 -19.22 -4.78 -6.94
C GLU A 452 -19.03 -4.66 -8.46
N THR A 453 -18.83 -3.44 -8.98
CA THR A 453 -18.55 -3.20 -10.41
C THR A 453 -17.22 -3.81 -10.83
N LEU A 454 -16.23 -3.80 -9.93
CA LEU A 454 -14.86 -4.26 -10.21
C LEU A 454 -14.64 -5.73 -9.81
N MET A 455 -15.46 -6.28 -8.93
CA MET A 455 -15.31 -7.65 -8.43
C MET A 455 -15.56 -8.70 -9.52
N GLY A 456 -14.67 -9.69 -9.60
CA GLY A 456 -14.81 -10.83 -10.50
C GLY A 456 -14.51 -10.57 -11.98
N LYS A 457 -14.03 -9.36 -12.33
CA LYS A 457 -13.68 -8.99 -13.72
C LYS A 457 -12.22 -9.23 -14.08
N TYR A 458 -11.35 -9.22 -13.08
CA TYR A 458 -9.89 -9.24 -13.26
C TYR A 458 -9.23 -10.56 -12.80
N GLY A 459 -10.02 -11.58 -12.49
CA GLY A 459 -9.47 -12.87 -12.02
C GLY A 459 -8.61 -12.71 -10.77
N GLU A 460 -7.38 -13.26 -10.79
CA GLU A 460 -6.42 -13.19 -9.68
C GLU A 460 -6.01 -11.75 -9.32
N ASP A 461 -6.01 -10.84 -10.29
CA ASP A 461 -5.62 -9.44 -10.11
C ASP A 461 -6.64 -8.64 -9.28
N SER A 462 -7.85 -9.18 -9.07
CA SER A 462 -8.88 -8.54 -8.23
C SER A 462 -8.40 -8.28 -6.79
N LYS A 463 -7.40 -9.04 -6.30
CA LYS A 463 -6.79 -8.85 -4.96
C LYS A 463 -5.94 -7.58 -4.86
N LEU A 464 -5.60 -6.97 -5.99
CA LEU A 464 -4.72 -5.81 -6.09
C LEU A 464 -5.49 -4.48 -6.14
N ILE A 465 -6.80 -4.50 -5.94
CA ILE A 465 -7.64 -3.29 -5.97
C ILE A 465 -7.49 -2.50 -4.65
N TYR A 466 -7.52 -1.18 -4.74
CA TYR A 466 -7.60 -0.29 -3.58
C TYR A 466 -9.06 -0.09 -3.16
N ASP A 467 -9.43 -0.58 -1.98
CA ASP A 467 -10.74 -0.33 -1.38
C ASP A 467 -10.73 0.95 -0.54
N LEU A 468 -11.81 1.73 -0.60
CA LEU A 468 -12.01 2.87 0.28
C LEU A 468 -12.46 2.38 1.67
N ALA A 469 -12.21 3.19 2.70
CA ALA A 469 -12.68 2.89 4.04
C ALA A 469 -14.22 2.96 4.11
N ASP A 470 -14.82 2.06 4.87
CA ASP A 470 -16.25 2.11 5.17
C ASP A 470 -16.54 3.27 6.12
N GLN A 471 -17.36 4.21 5.67
CA GLN A 471 -17.80 5.38 6.42
C GLN A 471 -19.33 5.41 6.61
N GLY A 472 -20.01 4.26 6.48
CA GLY A 472 -21.46 4.11 6.63
C GLY A 472 -22.26 4.34 5.34
N GLY A 473 -21.59 4.32 4.18
CA GLY A 473 -22.18 4.52 2.86
C GLY A 473 -21.92 3.34 1.91
N GLU A 474 -21.90 3.63 0.61
CA GLU A 474 -21.62 2.63 -0.42
C GLU A 474 -20.15 2.18 -0.38
N LEU A 475 -19.91 0.88 -0.56
CA LEU A 475 -18.56 0.34 -0.63
C LEU A 475 -17.96 0.64 -2.01
N CYS A 476 -16.91 1.44 -2.03
CA CYS A 476 -16.25 1.89 -3.25
C CYS A 476 -14.80 1.41 -3.32
N SER A 477 -14.30 1.29 -4.55
CA SER A 477 -12.92 0.91 -4.83
C SER A 477 -12.36 1.78 -5.96
N LEU A 478 -11.07 2.11 -5.91
CA LEU A 478 -10.41 2.84 -7.00
C LEU A 478 -10.34 1.96 -8.25
N ARG A 479 -10.56 2.58 -9.41
CA ARG A 479 -10.52 1.88 -10.71
C ARG A 479 -9.15 1.26 -10.98
N TYR A 480 -9.16 -0.02 -11.35
CA TYR A 480 -7.96 -0.80 -11.68
C TYR A 480 -7.48 -0.56 -13.11
N ASP A 481 -8.43 -0.30 -14.02
CA ASP A 481 -8.25 0.05 -15.42
C ASP A 481 -9.33 1.04 -15.90
N LEU A 482 -9.35 1.36 -17.20
CA LEU A 482 -10.38 2.20 -17.83
C LEU A 482 -11.41 1.38 -18.63
N THR A 483 -11.10 0.12 -18.96
CA THR A 483 -11.99 -0.79 -19.73
C THR A 483 -13.26 -1.15 -18.97
N VAL A 484 -13.16 -1.52 -17.69
CA VAL A 484 -14.34 -1.93 -16.91
C VAL A 484 -15.26 -0.73 -16.62
N PRO A 485 -14.76 0.46 -16.20
CA PRO A 485 -15.55 1.68 -16.15
C PRO A 485 -16.26 2.00 -17.48
N PHE A 486 -15.58 1.78 -18.62
CA PHE A 486 -16.18 1.97 -19.94
C PHE A 486 -17.31 0.96 -20.22
N ALA A 487 -17.11 -0.32 -19.93
CA ALA A 487 -18.15 -1.33 -20.12
C ALA A 487 -19.39 -1.04 -19.25
N ARG A 488 -19.18 -0.62 -18.00
CA ARG A 488 -20.26 -0.13 -17.11
C ARG A 488 -20.95 1.10 -17.70
N TYR A 489 -20.19 2.06 -18.25
CA TYR A 489 -20.75 3.27 -18.88
C TYR A 489 -21.66 2.94 -20.07
N VAL A 490 -21.21 2.07 -20.97
CA VAL A 490 -21.98 1.62 -22.13
C VAL A 490 -23.27 0.92 -21.69
N ALA A 491 -23.16 -0.01 -20.73
CA ALA A 491 -24.28 -0.75 -20.17
C ALA A 491 -25.32 0.17 -19.49
N MET A 492 -24.87 1.03 -18.57
CA MET A 492 -25.75 1.90 -17.78
C MET A 492 -26.54 2.88 -18.67
N ASN A 493 -25.93 3.36 -19.75
CA ASN A 493 -26.55 4.31 -20.67
C ASN A 493 -27.24 3.64 -21.88
N ASN A 494 -27.31 2.32 -21.93
CA ASN A 494 -27.90 1.55 -23.05
C ASN A 494 -27.31 1.91 -24.42
N ILE A 495 -26.01 2.20 -24.48
CA ILE A 495 -25.32 2.60 -25.70
C ILE A 495 -25.07 1.37 -26.59
N SER A 496 -25.47 1.43 -27.86
CA SER A 496 -25.28 0.34 -28.82
C SER A 496 -23.99 0.44 -29.62
N SER A 497 -23.46 1.65 -29.80
CA SER A 497 -22.21 1.91 -30.52
C SER A 497 -21.56 3.19 -30.01
N LEU A 498 -20.25 3.15 -29.77
CA LEU A 498 -19.46 4.29 -29.33
C LEU A 498 -17.97 4.05 -29.62
N LYS A 499 -17.34 5.05 -30.22
CA LYS A 499 -15.88 5.13 -30.39
C LYS A 499 -15.34 6.22 -29.46
N ARG A 500 -14.50 5.86 -28.50
CA ARG A 500 -14.05 6.78 -27.45
C ARG A 500 -12.57 6.67 -27.14
N TYR A 501 -12.03 7.72 -26.55
CA TYR A 501 -10.75 7.67 -25.85
C TYR A 501 -10.89 8.17 -24.41
N GLN A 502 -10.02 7.66 -23.52
CA GLN A 502 -9.93 8.10 -22.13
C GLN A 502 -8.47 8.11 -21.70
N ILE A 503 -7.99 9.25 -21.18
CA ILE A 503 -6.64 9.41 -20.65
C ILE A 503 -6.77 9.74 -19.17
N ALA A 504 -6.48 8.77 -18.31
CA ALA A 504 -6.68 8.96 -16.88
C ALA A 504 -5.77 8.07 -16.03
N LYS A 505 -5.60 8.44 -14.75
CA LYS A 505 -4.88 7.63 -13.76
C LYS A 505 -5.69 6.40 -13.33
N VAL A 506 -4.98 5.31 -13.08
CA VAL A 506 -5.49 4.04 -12.53
C VAL A 506 -4.63 3.58 -11.35
N TYR A 507 -5.20 2.69 -10.53
CA TYR A 507 -4.64 2.35 -9.22
C TYR A 507 -4.54 0.84 -9.03
N ARG A 508 -3.32 0.35 -8.82
CA ARG A 508 -3.03 -1.08 -8.62
C ARG A 508 -2.12 -1.26 -7.41
N ARG A 509 -2.49 -2.09 -6.44
CA ARG A 509 -1.70 -2.41 -5.24
C ARG A 509 -0.53 -3.35 -5.52
N ASP A 510 0.09 -3.16 -6.66
CA ASP A 510 1.20 -3.96 -7.12
C ASP A 510 2.44 -3.80 -6.23
N ASN A 511 3.41 -4.68 -6.38
CA ASN A 511 4.72 -4.49 -5.78
C ASN A 511 5.52 -3.51 -6.66
N PRO A 512 5.78 -2.28 -6.18
CA PRO A 512 6.37 -1.25 -7.02
C PRO A 512 7.80 -1.61 -7.40
N SER A 513 8.15 -1.39 -8.67
CA SER A 513 9.49 -1.54 -9.22
C SER A 513 9.72 -0.48 -10.30
N LYS A 514 10.92 -0.41 -10.91
CA LYS A 514 11.22 0.58 -11.93
C LYS A 514 10.25 0.42 -13.12
N GLY A 515 9.47 1.45 -13.43
CA GLY A 515 8.44 1.42 -14.48
C GLY A 515 7.15 0.68 -14.11
N ARG A 516 6.99 0.24 -12.85
CA ARG A 516 5.77 -0.39 -12.31
C ARG A 516 5.35 0.34 -11.04
N TYR A 517 4.34 1.20 -11.17
CA TYR A 517 3.87 2.07 -10.09
C TYR A 517 2.49 1.63 -9.60
N ARG A 518 2.07 2.17 -8.46
CA ARG A 518 0.74 1.92 -7.88
C ARG A 518 -0.30 2.92 -8.34
N GLU A 519 0.14 4.12 -8.70
CA GLU A 519 -0.63 5.12 -9.44
C GLU A 519 0.11 5.41 -10.74
N PHE A 520 -0.59 5.32 -11.87
CA PHE A 520 -0.03 5.64 -13.19
C PHE A 520 -1.14 5.94 -14.20
N TYR A 521 -0.79 6.59 -15.31
CA TYR A 521 -1.73 6.86 -16.40
C TYR A 521 -1.93 5.65 -17.32
N GLN A 522 -3.16 5.50 -17.79
CA GLN A 522 -3.51 4.74 -18.98
C GLN A 522 -4.08 5.68 -20.04
N CYS A 523 -3.85 5.37 -21.31
CA CYS A 523 -4.41 6.09 -22.45
C CYS A 523 -5.12 5.07 -23.33
N ASP A 524 -6.44 5.01 -23.20
CA ASP A 524 -7.25 3.96 -23.79
C ASP A 524 -8.04 4.51 -24.99
N PHE A 525 -8.13 3.72 -26.05
CA PHE A 525 -8.98 3.96 -27.21
C PHE A 525 -9.77 2.70 -27.51
N ASP A 526 -11.09 2.83 -27.59
CA ASP A 526 -11.99 1.70 -27.69
C ASP A 526 -13.14 1.98 -28.66
N ILE A 527 -13.51 0.95 -29.41
CA ILE A 527 -14.66 0.93 -30.31
C ILE A 527 -15.61 -0.14 -29.80
N ALA A 528 -16.78 0.28 -29.32
CA ALA A 528 -17.89 -0.60 -28.94
C ALA A 528 -18.99 -0.54 -30.00
N GLY A 529 -19.60 -1.69 -30.29
CA GLY A 529 -20.73 -1.83 -31.20
C GLY A 529 -20.63 -3.05 -32.11
N VAL A 530 -21.68 -3.27 -32.89
CA VAL A 530 -21.73 -4.33 -33.90
C VAL A 530 -21.30 -3.74 -35.24
N TYR A 531 -20.27 -4.32 -35.85
CA TYR A 531 -19.62 -3.89 -37.09
C TYR A 531 -19.34 -5.11 -37.98
N GLU A 532 -18.84 -4.87 -39.19
CA GLU A 532 -18.33 -5.95 -40.03
C GLU A 532 -17.08 -6.59 -39.43
N THR A 533 -16.85 -7.85 -39.80
CA THR A 533 -15.75 -8.66 -39.26
C THR A 533 -14.39 -7.97 -39.46
N MET A 534 -13.64 -7.80 -38.37
CA MET A 534 -12.31 -7.17 -38.31
C MET A 534 -12.23 -5.67 -38.66
N GLU A 535 -13.34 -5.01 -38.99
CA GLU A 535 -13.37 -3.58 -39.30
C GLU A 535 -12.78 -2.71 -38.17
N PRO A 536 -13.30 -2.77 -36.92
CA PRO A 536 -12.74 -1.96 -35.84
C PRO A 536 -11.38 -2.49 -35.34
N ASP A 537 -11.09 -3.79 -35.48
CA ASP A 537 -9.81 -4.38 -35.09
C ASP A 537 -8.65 -3.82 -35.93
N PHE A 538 -8.87 -3.68 -37.25
CA PHE A 538 -7.95 -3.00 -38.15
C PHE A 538 -7.70 -1.56 -37.72
N GLU A 539 -8.78 -0.81 -37.44
CA GLU A 539 -8.67 0.61 -37.05
C GLU A 539 -7.87 0.78 -35.76
N VAL A 540 -8.14 -0.03 -34.73
CA VAL A 540 -7.40 0.07 -33.46
C VAL A 540 -5.91 -0.23 -33.64
N ILE A 541 -5.55 -1.22 -34.47
CA ILE A 541 -4.14 -1.51 -34.78
C ILE A 541 -3.51 -0.34 -35.55
N LYS A 542 -4.25 0.27 -36.48
CA LYS A 542 -3.76 1.43 -37.23
C LYS A 542 -3.52 2.64 -36.32
N VAL A 543 -4.46 2.94 -35.41
CA VAL A 543 -4.31 3.95 -34.36
C VAL A 543 -3.04 3.68 -33.54
N LEU A 544 -2.81 2.42 -33.13
CA LEU A 544 -1.62 2.06 -32.36
C LEU A 544 -0.32 2.31 -33.14
N THR A 545 -0.26 1.95 -34.43
CA THR A 545 0.94 2.23 -35.25
C THR A 545 1.21 3.73 -35.37
N GLU A 546 0.18 4.53 -35.64
CA GLU A 546 0.32 5.97 -35.82
C GLU A 546 0.70 6.69 -34.52
N LEU A 547 0.17 6.23 -33.39
CA LEU A 547 0.54 6.75 -32.07
C LEU A 547 2.04 6.53 -31.81
N LEU A 548 2.52 5.30 -31.98
CA LEU A 548 3.90 4.96 -31.69
C LEU A 548 4.88 5.63 -32.66
N ASP A 549 4.49 5.78 -33.94
CA ASP A 549 5.28 6.50 -34.94
C ASP A 549 5.35 8.01 -34.63
N GLN A 550 4.23 8.65 -34.29
CA GLN A 550 4.20 10.09 -33.97
C GLN A 550 4.87 10.43 -32.63
N LEU A 551 4.89 9.50 -31.68
CA LEU A 551 5.61 9.68 -30.42
C LEU A 551 7.15 9.64 -30.59
N ASP A 552 7.65 9.14 -31.73
CA ASP A 552 9.08 9.11 -32.11
C ASP A 552 10.00 8.50 -31.03
N ILE A 553 9.52 7.44 -30.37
CA ILE A 553 10.24 6.80 -29.27
C ILE A 553 11.33 5.81 -29.72
N GLY A 554 11.47 5.58 -31.03
CA GLY A 554 12.41 4.63 -31.63
C GLY A 554 11.73 3.37 -32.19
N SER A 555 12.50 2.30 -32.39
CA SER A 555 11.99 1.06 -33.00
C SER A 555 11.12 0.26 -32.02
N TYR A 556 9.99 -0.25 -32.51
CA TYR A 556 9.07 -1.12 -31.78
C TYR A 556 8.57 -2.26 -32.68
N GLU A 557 7.93 -3.24 -32.06
CA GLU A 557 7.29 -4.39 -32.69
C GLU A 557 5.92 -4.61 -32.05
N ILE A 558 4.87 -4.83 -32.85
CA ILE A 558 3.53 -5.19 -32.38
C ILE A 558 3.35 -6.69 -32.57
N LYS A 559 3.37 -7.44 -31.47
CA LYS A 559 2.99 -8.84 -31.45
C LYS A 559 1.47 -8.93 -31.58
N LEU A 560 0.98 -9.84 -32.40
CA LEU A 560 -0.45 -10.07 -32.60
C LEU A 560 -0.74 -11.57 -32.52
N ASN A 561 -1.84 -11.93 -31.87
CA ASN A 561 -2.38 -13.28 -31.81
C ASN A 561 -3.93 -13.22 -31.72
N HIS A 562 -4.58 -14.37 -31.58
CA HIS A 562 -6.03 -14.48 -31.44
C HIS A 562 -6.42 -15.48 -30.36
N ARG A 563 -7.37 -15.14 -29.49
CA ARG A 563 -7.79 -15.97 -28.34
C ARG A 563 -8.24 -17.36 -28.76
N LYS A 564 -9.15 -17.46 -29.74
CA LYS A 564 -9.63 -18.76 -30.25
C LYS A 564 -8.52 -19.62 -30.87
N LEU A 565 -7.49 -18.99 -31.44
CA LEU A 565 -6.34 -19.71 -31.99
C LEU A 565 -5.45 -20.25 -30.87
N LEU A 566 -5.24 -19.47 -29.81
CA LEU A 566 -4.53 -19.88 -28.62
C LEU A 566 -5.24 -21.06 -27.94
N ASP A 567 -6.56 -20.99 -27.76
CA ASP A 567 -7.34 -22.08 -27.18
C ASP A 567 -7.26 -23.35 -28.05
N GLY A 568 -7.40 -23.20 -29.38
CA GLY A 568 -7.23 -24.32 -30.32
C GLY A 568 -5.82 -24.92 -30.30
N MET A 569 -4.77 -24.10 -30.17
CA MET A 569 -3.38 -24.55 -30.00
C MET A 569 -3.25 -25.47 -28.77
N LEU A 570 -3.80 -25.04 -27.63
CA LEU A 570 -3.73 -25.82 -26.38
C LEU A 570 -4.51 -27.13 -26.48
N GLU A 571 -5.67 -27.11 -27.14
CA GLU A 571 -6.46 -28.31 -27.42
C GLU A 571 -5.69 -29.31 -28.29
N ILE A 572 -5.05 -28.83 -29.37
CA ILE A 572 -4.22 -29.64 -30.27
C ILE A 572 -3.02 -30.26 -29.53
N CYS A 573 -2.44 -29.55 -28.56
CA CYS A 573 -1.38 -30.07 -27.71
C CYS A 573 -1.86 -31.15 -26.74
N GLY A 574 -3.15 -31.21 -26.44
CA GLY A 574 -3.75 -32.14 -25.46
C GLY A 574 -3.88 -31.57 -24.05
N VAL A 575 -3.91 -30.24 -23.90
CA VAL A 575 -4.14 -29.61 -22.61
C VAL A 575 -5.61 -29.79 -22.20
N PRO A 576 -5.92 -30.11 -20.93
CA PRO A 576 -7.30 -30.12 -20.46
C PRO A 576 -7.91 -28.71 -20.38
N PRO A 577 -9.18 -28.50 -20.79
CA PRO A 577 -9.82 -27.17 -20.80
C PRO A 577 -9.74 -26.42 -19.46
N GLU A 578 -9.88 -27.12 -18.34
CA GLU A 578 -9.80 -26.54 -16.99
C GLU A 578 -8.41 -25.97 -16.64
N LYS A 579 -7.37 -26.35 -17.39
CA LYS A 579 -5.99 -25.87 -17.23
C LYS A 579 -5.59 -24.81 -18.26
N PHE A 580 -6.45 -24.46 -19.22
CA PHE A 580 -6.09 -23.50 -20.29
C PHE A 580 -5.57 -22.18 -19.71
N ARG A 581 -6.29 -21.63 -18.74
CA ARG A 581 -5.93 -20.37 -18.09
C ARG A 581 -4.56 -20.43 -17.40
N THR A 582 -4.31 -21.47 -16.61
CA THR A 582 -3.05 -21.60 -15.89
C THR A 582 -1.90 -21.84 -16.87
N VAL A 583 -2.11 -22.59 -17.95
CA VAL A 583 -1.12 -22.80 -19.01
C VAL A 583 -0.83 -21.50 -19.77
N CYS A 584 -1.85 -20.72 -20.16
CA CYS A 584 -1.64 -19.39 -20.76
C CYS A 584 -0.78 -18.49 -19.86
N SER A 585 -1.01 -18.51 -18.55
CA SER A 585 -0.19 -17.76 -17.58
C SER A 585 1.28 -18.22 -17.54
N SER A 586 1.56 -19.50 -17.80
CA SER A 586 2.94 -19.99 -17.98
C SER A 586 3.54 -19.48 -19.29
N ILE A 587 2.80 -19.56 -20.38
CA ILE A 587 3.26 -19.16 -21.72
C ILE A 587 3.58 -17.67 -21.75
N ASP A 588 2.80 -16.82 -21.07
CA ASP A 588 3.06 -15.37 -20.97
C ASP A 588 4.45 -15.05 -20.39
N LYS A 589 4.99 -15.92 -19.53
CA LYS A 589 6.32 -15.75 -18.91
C LYS A 589 7.48 -15.99 -19.89
N LEU A 590 7.23 -16.49 -21.10
CA LEU A 590 8.25 -16.63 -22.14
C LEU A 590 8.82 -15.27 -22.59
N ASP A 591 8.19 -14.16 -22.21
CA ASP A 591 8.74 -12.82 -22.37
C ASP A 591 10.01 -12.57 -21.53
N LYS A 592 10.19 -13.32 -20.43
CA LYS A 592 11.25 -13.12 -19.42
C LYS A 592 12.01 -14.40 -19.05
N GLN A 593 11.41 -15.56 -19.27
CA GLN A 593 11.93 -16.86 -18.88
C GLN A 593 12.23 -17.70 -20.12
N THR A 594 13.19 -18.62 -19.99
CA THR A 594 13.45 -19.58 -21.06
C THR A 594 12.34 -20.63 -21.11
N PHE A 595 12.20 -21.29 -22.26
CA PHE A 595 11.19 -22.33 -22.41
C PHE A 595 11.39 -23.48 -21.42
N GLU A 596 12.63 -23.82 -21.05
CA GLU A 596 12.95 -24.86 -20.07
C GLU A 596 12.42 -24.53 -18.67
N GLN A 597 12.50 -23.25 -18.27
CA GLN A 597 11.96 -22.78 -17.00
C GLN A 597 10.42 -22.86 -17.00
N VAL A 598 9.79 -22.39 -18.08
CA VAL A 598 8.33 -22.46 -18.26
C VAL A 598 7.84 -23.91 -18.34
N LYS A 599 8.58 -24.79 -19.02
CA LYS A 599 8.31 -26.22 -19.12
C LYS A 599 8.32 -26.88 -17.74
N LYS A 600 9.30 -26.54 -16.90
CA LYS A 600 9.38 -27.03 -15.52
C LYS A 600 8.14 -26.61 -14.71
N GLU A 601 7.72 -25.34 -14.80
CA GLU A 601 6.49 -24.86 -14.16
C GLU A 601 5.24 -25.62 -14.66
N LEU A 602 5.13 -25.82 -15.98
CA LEU A 602 4.01 -26.55 -16.58
C LEU A 602 3.90 -27.99 -16.06
N VAL A 603 5.03 -28.68 -15.92
CA VAL A 603 5.07 -30.08 -15.48
C VAL A 603 4.91 -30.17 -13.96
N ASP A 604 5.78 -29.50 -13.21
CA ASP A 604 5.93 -29.70 -11.76
C ASP A 604 4.79 -29.04 -10.97
N GLU A 605 4.33 -27.86 -11.39
CA GLU A 605 3.33 -27.08 -10.64
C GLU A 605 1.92 -27.22 -11.22
N LYS A 606 1.79 -27.27 -12.54
CA LYS A 606 0.48 -27.29 -13.23
C LYS A 606 0.04 -28.70 -13.63
N GLY A 607 0.90 -29.70 -13.45
CA GLY A 607 0.60 -31.11 -13.71
C GLY A 607 0.25 -31.36 -15.19
N ILE A 608 0.96 -30.72 -16.11
CA ILE A 608 0.92 -31.00 -17.55
C ILE A 608 1.94 -32.10 -17.86
N SER A 609 1.62 -33.04 -18.74
CA SER A 609 2.59 -34.09 -19.11
C SER A 609 3.77 -33.50 -19.87
N ASN A 610 4.95 -34.12 -19.72
CA ASN A 610 6.17 -33.68 -20.39
C ASN A 610 5.99 -33.62 -21.92
N GLU A 611 5.30 -34.62 -22.50
CA GLU A 611 4.97 -34.67 -23.93
C GLU A 611 4.07 -33.51 -24.38
N THR A 612 3.07 -33.14 -23.56
CA THR A 612 2.17 -32.01 -23.85
C THR A 612 2.94 -30.69 -23.77
N ALA A 613 3.81 -30.55 -22.78
CA ALA A 613 4.65 -29.38 -22.63
C ALA A 613 5.60 -29.20 -23.83
N ASP A 614 6.22 -30.29 -24.32
CA ASP A 614 7.06 -30.25 -25.52
C ASP A 614 6.28 -29.81 -26.77
N LYS A 615 5.07 -30.36 -26.98
CA LYS A 615 4.19 -29.93 -28.08
C LYS A 615 3.83 -28.44 -28.01
N ILE A 616 3.56 -27.92 -26.81
CA ILE A 616 3.34 -26.48 -26.60
C ILE A 616 4.60 -25.71 -27.04
N GLY A 617 5.77 -26.16 -26.59
CA GLY A 617 7.07 -25.57 -26.91
C GLY A 617 7.37 -25.45 -28.39
N ASP A 618 6.98 -26.43 -29.18
CA ASP A 618 7.17 -26.41 -30.62
C ASP A 618 6.28 -25.35 -31.29
N LEU A 619 5.03 -25.22 -30.86
CA LEU A 619 4.08 -24.27 -31.43
C LEU A 619 4.34 -22.83 -31.00
N VAL A 620 4.68 -22.57 -29.72
CA VAL A 620 4.92 -21.20 -29.22
C VAL A 620 6.15 -20.52 -29.83
N LYS A 621 7.07 -21.29 -30.45
CA LYS A 621 8.21 -20.74 -31.19
C LYS A 621 7.82 -20.14 -32.54
N THR A 622 6.61 -20.44 -33.02
CA THR A 622 6.11 -19.96 -34.31
C THR A 622 5.81 -18.47 -34.22
N ARG A 623 6.66 -17.67 -34.87
CA ARG A 623 6.48 -16.22 -35.01
C ARG A 623 7.12 -15.70 -36.29
N GLY A 624 6.56 -14.64 -36.87
CA GLY A 624 7.08 -14.07 -38.11
C GLY A 624 6.16 -13.06 -38.79
N PRO A 625 6.42 -12.74 -40.07
CA PRO A 625 5.57 -11.85 -40.85
C PRO A 625 4.13 -12.37 -40.91
N PRO A 626 3.11 -11.51 -40.76
CA PRO A 626 1.73 -11.97 -40.54
C PRO A 626 1.17 -12.91 -41.61
N LEU A 627 1.36 -12.56 -42.90
CA LEU A 627 0.85 -13.36 -44.01
C LEU A 627 1.62 -14.68 -44.19
N GLU A 628 2.92 -14.71 -43.89
CA GLU A 628 3.74 -15.93 -44.02
C GLU A 628 3.33 -16.97 -42.99
N VAL A 629 3.25 -16.57 -41.71
CA VAL A 629 2.82 -17.46 -40.62
C VAL A 629 1.36 -17.90 -40.83
N LEU A 630 0.49 -17.01 -41.31
CA LEU A 630 -0.89 -17.38 -41.65
C LEU A 630 -0.94 -18.50 -42.71
N LEU A 631 -0.12 -18.41 -43.76
CA LEU A 631 -0.04 -19.44 -44.80
C LEU A 631 0.53 -20.76 -44.26
N GLU A 632 1.52 -20.70 -43.37
CA GLU A 632 2.08 -21.87 -42.69
C GLU A 632 1.01 -22.62 -41.87
N LEU A 633 0.26 -21.90 -41.04
CA LEU A 633 -0.79 -22.48 -40.19
C LEU A 633 -1.97 -23.04 -40.99
N ARG A 634 -2.20 -22.53 -42.21
CA ARG A 634 -3.24 -22.98 -43.14
C ARG A 634 -2.79 -24.08 -44.10
N LYS A 635 -1.54 -24.51 -44.05
CA LYS A 635 -1.00 -25.54 -44.96
C LYS A 635 -1.83 -26.82 -44.85
N GLU A 636 -1.99 -27.51 -45.99
CA GLU A 636 -2.68 -28.80 -46.05
C GLU A 636 -2.08 -29.80 -45.05
N GLY A 637 -2.94 -30.44 -44.25
CA GLY A 637 -2.53 -31.33 -43.15
C GLY A 637 -2.25 -30.65 -41.81
N SER A 638 -2.44 -29.33 -41.70
CA SER A 638 -2.33 -28.61 -40.43
C SER A 638 -3.47 -28.98 -39.47
N LYS A 639 -3.12 -29.36 -38.22
CA LYS A 639 -4.10 -29.62 -37.15
C LYS A 639 -4.94 -28.39 -36.79
N PHE A 640 -4.44 -27.17 -37.08
CA PHE A 640 -5.23 -25.95 -36.88
C PHE A 640 -6.44 -25.88 -37.81
N MET A 641 -6.37 -26.52 -38.99
CA MET A 641 -7.49 -26.57 -39.94
C MET A 641 -8.56 -27.60 -39.55
N GLU A 642 -8.25 -28.50 -38.61
CA GLU A 642 -9.20 -29.47 -38.05
C GLU A 642 -9.98 -28.92 -36.84
N ASN A 643 -9.50 -27.83 -36.22
CA ASN A 643 -10.13 -27.20 -35.07
C ASN A 643 -11.01 -26.01 -35.49
N ALA A 644 -12.30 -26.07 -35.17
CA ALA A 644 -13.28 -25.05 -35.59
C ALA A 644 -12.97 -23.63 -35.07
N GLY A 645 -12.47 -23.51 -33.84
CA GLY A 645 -12.07 -22.23 -33.23
C GLY A 645 -10.87 -21.61 -33.95
N SER A 646 -9.85 -22.43 -34.23
CA SER A 646 -8.67 -22.04 -34.99
C SER A 646 -9.02 -21.61 -36.42
N VAL A 647 -9.87 -22.35 -37.13
CA VAL A 647 -10.31 -21.97 -38.49
C VAL A 647 -11.01 -20.61 -38.48
N THR A 648 -11.88 -20.36 -37.50
CA THR A 648 -12.56 -19.06 -37.34
C THR A 648 -11.54 -17.94 -37.16
N ALA A 649 -10.59 -18.13 -36.23
CA ALA A 649 -9.53 -17.17 -35.96
C ALA A 649 -8.65 -16.90 -37.19
N LEU A 650 -8.25 -17.95 -37.92
CA LEU A 650 -7.43 -17.81 -39.11
C LEU A 650 -8.16 -17.09 -40.25
N ASN A 651 -9.49 -17.23 -40.36
CA ASN A 651 -10.30 -16.47 -41.32
C ASN A 651 -10.38 -14.98 -40.95
N GLU A 652 -10.62 -14.70 -39.67
CA GLU A 652 -10.60 -13.34 -39.12
C GLU A 652 -9.22 -12.68 -39.34
N LEU A 653 -8.13 -13.36 -38.96
CA LEU A 653 -6.76 -12.87 -39.14
C LEU A 653 -6.37 -12.67 -40.61
N GLU A 654 -6.88 -13.48 -41.54
CA GLU A 654 -6.64 -13.29 -42.98
C GLU A 654 -7.19 -11.94 -43.47
N ILE A 655 -8.42 -11.60 -43.08
CA ILE A 655 -9.06 -10.33 -43.43
C ILE A 655 -8.22 -9.18 -42.86
N LEU A 656 -7.87 -9.27 -41.58
CA LEU A 656 -7.11 -8.25 -40.88
C LEU A 656 -5.72 -8.04 -41.49
N PHE A 657 -4.96 -9.10 -41.75
CA PHE A 657 -3.62 -8.99 -42.31
C PHE A 657 -3.62 -8.45 -43.74
N ARG A 658 -4.59 -8.84 -44.57
CA ARG A 658 -4.74 -8.26 -45.92
C ARG A 658 -5.09 -6.78 -45.87
N ALA A 659 -5.96 -6.36 -44.94
CA ALA A 659 -6.29 -4.95 -44.74
C ALA A 659 -5.07 -4.13 -44.29
N LEU A 660 -4.30 -4.63 -43.32
CA LEU A 660 -3.07 -4.00 -42.86
C LEU A 660 -2.00 -3.92 -43.95
N ASP A 661 -1.88 -4.96 -44.79
CA ASP A 661 -0.95 -4.97 -45.92
C ASP A 661 -1.30 -3.86 -46.93
N LYS A 662 -2.59 -3.73 -47.28
CA LYS A 662 -3.06 -2.64 -48.15
C LYS A 662 -2.89 -1.25 -47.54
N ALA A 663 -2.93 -1.14 -46.21
CA ALA A 663 -2.66 0.10 -45.48
C ALA A 663 -1.16 0.38 -45.25
N ASN A 664 -0.26 -0.48 -45.77
CA ASN A 664 1.18 -0.42 -45.52
C ASN A 664 1.55 -0.40 -44.02
N ALA A 665 0.77 -1.12 -43.19
CA ALA A 665 0.93 -1.16 -41.74
C ALA A 665 1.52 -2.48 -41.21
N THR A 666 1.89 -3.42 -42.10
CA THR A 666 2.42 -4.75 -41.73
C THR A 666 3.87 -4.73 -41.26
N GLY A 667 4.67 -3.74 -41.65
CA GLY A 667 6.13 -3.73 -41.42
C GLY A 667 6.57 -3.72 -39.95
N LYS A 668 5.67 -3.42 -39.02
CA LYS A 668 5.92 -3.44 -37.57
C LYS A 668 5.16 -4.54 -36.82
N ILE A 669 4.37 -5.36 -37.53
CA ILE A 669 3.51 -6.36 -36.93
C ILE A 669 4.16 -7.74 -37.07
N VAL A 670 4.14 -8.50 -35.98
CA VAL A 670 4.61 -9.89 -35.94
C VAL A 670 3.48 -10.76 -35.44
N PHE A 671 3.11 -11.77 -36.22
CA PHE A 671 2.19 -12.80 -35.75
C PHE A 671 2.98 -13.75 -34.86
N ASP A 672 2.60 -13.86 -33.58
CA ASP A 672 3.39 -14.53 -32.54
C ASP A 672 2.50 -15.43 -31.67
N LEU A 673 2.65 -16.75 -31.78
CA LEU A 673 1.83 -17.72 -31.06
C LEU A 673 2.15 -17.78 -29.56
N SER A 674 3.29 -17.24 -29.13
CA SER A 674 3.64 -17.12 -27.71
C SER A 674 2.85 -16.02 -26.99
N LEU A 675 2.19 -15.11 -27.72
CA LEU A 675 1.40 -14.05 -27.11
C LEU A 675 0.11 -14.64 -26.50
N ALA A 676 0.19 -14.94 -25.20
CA ALA A 676 -0.91 -15.42 -24.37
C ALA A 676 -1.35 -14.38 -23.32
N ARG A 677 -0.84 -13.14 -23.44
CA ARG A 677 -1.08 -12.04 -22.52
C ARG A 677 -2.51 -11.55 -22.63
N GLY A 678 -3.23 -11.42 -21.51
CA GLY A 678 -4.56 -10.85 -21.57
C GLY A 678 -5.31 -10.92 -20.25
N LEU A 679 -6.10 -9.89 -19.98
CA LEU A 679 -7.15 -9.97 -18.98
C LEU A 679 -8.16 -11.02 -19.45
N ASP A 680 -8.78 -11.74 -18.53
CA ASP A 680 -9.63 -12.91 -18.83
C ASP A 680 -10.82 -12.64 -19.76
N TYR A 681 -11.07 -11.36 -20.05
CA TYR A 681 -12.21 -10.90 -20.82
C TYR A 681 -11.98 -10.86 -22.34
N TYR A 682 -10.75 -11.10 -22.86
CA TYR A 682 -10.53 -11.10 -24.31
C TYR A 682 -11.14 -12.32 -25.00
N THR A 683 -11.81 -12.09 -26.13
CA THR A 683 -12.58 -13.07 -26.92
C THR A 683 -12.04 -13.24 -28.35
N GLY A 684 -11.28 -12.28 -28.86
CA GLY A 684 -10.84 -12.23 -30.26
C GLY A 684 -9.34 -11.94 -30.40
N VAL A 685 -8.98 -11.01 -31.28
CA VAL A 685 -7.59 -10.56 -31.47
C VAL A 685 -6.99 -10.04 -30.15
N ILE A 686 -5.70 -10.24 -30.00
CA ILE A 686 -4.91 -9.78 -28.87
C ILE A 686 -3.60 -9.23 -29.43
N TYR A 687 -3.14 -8.09 -28.93
CA TYR A 687 -1.90 -7.50 -29.40
C TYR A 687 -1.15 -6.78 -28.29
N GLU A 688 0.17 -6.74 -28.47
CA GLU A 688 1.11 -6.12 -27.55
C GLU A 688 2.23 -5.43 -28.33
N ALA A 689 2.42 -4.13 -28.10
CA ALA A 689 3.56 -3.40 -28.60
C ALA A 689 4.73 -3.51 -27.63
N VAL A 690 5.90 -3.88 -28.13
CA VAL A 690 7.13 -4.02 -27.36
C VAL A 690 8.20 -3.10 -27.96
N PHE A 691 8.88 -2.35 -27.11
CA PHE A 691 9.98 -1.50 -27.51
C PHE A 691 11.23 -2.33 -27.87
N LYS A 692 11.90 -2.01 -28.99
CA LYS A 692 13.09 -2.70 -29.51
C LYS A 692 14.36 -1.86 -29.48
N GLY A 693 14.37 -0.73 -28.77
CA GLY A 693 15.57 0.09 -28.60
C GLY A 693 16.59 -0.50 -27.62
N THR A 694 17.64 0.27 -27.36
CA THR A 694 18.78 -0.13 -26.51
C THR A 694 18.41 -0.39 -25.05
N THR A 695 17.41 0.31 -24.53
CA THR A 695 16.89 0.10 -23.18
C THR A 695 15.76 -0.94 -23.21
N GLN A 696 15.90 -2.06 -22.50
CA GLN A 696 14.80 -3.01 -22.29
C GLN A 696 13.75 -2.42 -21.33
N VAL A 697 12.70 -1.84 -21.90
CA VAL A 697 11.59 -1.24 -21.11
C VAL A 697 10.37 -2.18 -21.03
N GLY A 698 10.32 -3.21 -21.88
CA GLY A 698 9.23 -4.17 -21.99
C GLY A 698 8.09 -3.67 -22.89
N SER A 699 6.87 -4.13 -22.58
CA SER A 699 5.63 -3.77 -23.27
C SER A 699 5.29 -2.29 -23.13
N ILE A 700 4.90 -1.60 -24.20
CA ILE A 700 4.56 -0.17 -24.20
C ILE A 700 3.09 0.10 -24.52
N ALA A 701 2.39 -0.87 -25.11
CA ALA A 701 0.94 -0.83 -25.30
C ALA A 701 0.39 -2.25 -25.39
N ALA A 702 -0.87 -2.44 -25.03
CA ALA A 702 -1.55 -3.72 -25.18
C ALA A 702 -3.04 -3.51 -25.43
N GLY A 703 -3.69 -4.47 -26.06
CA GLY A 703 -5.11 -4.40 -26.34
C GLY A 703 -5.66 -5.68 -26.95
N GLY A 704 -6.93 -5.65 -27.30
CA GLY A 704 -7.61 -6.78 -27.88
C GLY A 704 -9.13 -6.61 -27.93
N ARG A 705 -9.80 -7.63 -28.46
CA ARG A 705 -11.26 -7.71 -28.57
C ARG A 705 -11.87 -8.41 -27.37
N TYR A 706 -12.93 -7.86 -26.78
CA TYR A 706 -13.53 -8.28 -25.51
C TYR A 706 -15.07 -8.24 -25.53
N ASP A 707 -15.69 -9.05 -26.39
CA ASP A 707 -17.11 -8.87 -26.74
C ASP A 707 -18.10 -9.11 -25.59
N ASN A 708 -17.68 -9.85 -24.56
CA ASN A 708 -18.56 -10.29 -23.48
C ASN A 708 -18.64 -9.31 -22.29
N LEU A 709 -17.72 -8.35 -22.19
CA LEU A 709 -17.55 -7.56 -20.96
C LEU A 709 -18.76 -6.67 -20.66
N VAL A 710 -19.32 -6.00 -21.67
CA VAL A 710 -20.52 -5.15 -21.54
C VAL A 710 -21.75 -6.00 -21.16
N GLY A 711 -21.85 -7.20 -21.75
CA GLY A 711 -22.93 -8.14 -21.46
C GLY A 711 -22.99 -8.57 -20.00
N MET A 712 -21.85 -8.56 -19.29
CA MET A 712 -21.83 -8.86 -17.86
C MET A 712 -22.50 -7.80 -16.97
N PHE A 713 -22.78 -6.59 -17.49
CA PHE A 713 -23.42 -5.51 -16.74
C PHE A 713 -24.90 -5.34 -17.10
N SER A 714 -25.28 -5.50 -18.37
CA SER A 714 -26.65 -5.24 -18.86
C SER A 714 -27.39 -6.48 -19.37
N GLY A 715 -26.74 -7.65 -19.46
CA GLY A 715 -27.27 -8.83 -20.14
C GLY A 715 -27.32 -8.71 -21.67
N LYS A 716 -27.19 -7.50 -22.23
CA LYS A 716 -27.12 -7.23 -23.66
C LYS A 716 -25.67 -7.24 -24.12
N GLN A 717 -25.37 -8.07 -25.12
CA GLN A 717 -24.03 -8.11 -25.71
C GLN A 717 -23.78 -6.87 -26.56
N VAL A 718 -22.66 -6.20 -26.29
CA VAL A 718 -22.12 -5.12 -27.11
C VAL A 718 -20.64 -5.46 -27.34
N PRO A 719 -20.29 -5.94 -28.55
CA PRO A 719 -18.91 -6.24 -28.91
C PRO A 719 -18.02 -5.02 -28.75
N ALA A 720 -16.75 -5.22 -28.37
CA ALA A 720 -15.81 -4.13 -28.19
C ALA A 720 -14.38 -4.55 -28.46
N VAL A 721 -13.58 -3.62 -28.97
CA VAL A 721 -12.13 -3.78 -29.20
C VAL A 721 -11.43 -2.48 -28.86
N GLY A 722 -10.24 -2.57 -28.29
CA GLY A 722 -9.48 -1.37 -27.95
C GLY A 722 -8.05 -1.62 -27.52
N VAL A 723 -7.33 -0.53 -27.31
CA VAL A 723 -5.90 -0.49 -26.98
C VAL A 723 -5.64 0.49 -25.85
N SER A 724 -4.70 0.13 -24.98
CA SER A 724 -4.19 0.96 -23.89
C SER A 724 -2.70 1.17 -24.04
N LEU A 725 -2.23 2.42 -23.99
CA LEU A 725 -0.81 2.72 -23.91
C LEU A 725 -0.33 2.68 -22.46
N GLY A 726 0.74 1.92 -22.22
CA GLY A 726 1.53 1.94 -21.00
C GLY A 726 2.41 3.19 -20.94
N ILE A 727 1.76 4.35 -20.84
CA ILE A 727 2.38 5.65 -21.12
C ILE A 727 3.54 6.00 -20.18
N GLU A 728 3.59 5.47 -18.96
CA GLU A 728 4.73 5.70 -18.04
C GLU A 728 6.07 5.22 -18.62
N ARG A 729 6.07 4.13 -19.40
CA ARG A 729 7.28 3.64 -20.07
C ARG A 729 7.66 4.53 -21.25
N VAL A 730 6.67 5.03 -21.98
CA VAL A 730 6.87 6.00 -23.07
C VAL A 730 7.47 7.29 -22.51
N PHE A 731 6.94 7.83 -21.40
CA PHE A 731 7.51 9.00 -20.74
C PHE A 731 8.96 8.78 -20.34
N ALA A 732 9.32 7.62 -19.79
CA ALA A 732 10.71 7.33 -19.44
C ALA A 732 11.64 7.34 -20.66
N ILE A 733 11.20 6.83 -21.82
CA ILE A 733 11.97 6.86 -23.07
C ILE A 733 12.12 8.30 -23.58
N MET A 734 11.02 9.07 -23.62
CA MET A 734 11.03 10.45 -24.08
C MET A 734 11.88 11.35 -23.16
N GLU A 735 11.80 11.16 -21.84
CA GLU A 735 12.64 11.84 -20.85
C GLU A 735 14.12 11.57 -21.12
N GLN A 736 14.50 10.31 -21.39
CA GLN A 736 15.88 9.95 -21.71
C GLN A 736 16.36 10.61 -23.02
N GLN A 737 15.57 10.55 -24.09
CA GLN A 737 15.91 11.17 -25.38
C GLN A 737 16.04 12.70 -25.28
N GLU A 738 15.20 13.36 -24.48
CA GLU A 738 15.25 14.81 -24.29
C GLU A 738 16.40 15.26 -23.39
N MET A 739 16.78 14.43 -22.40
CA MET A 739 18.00 14.66 -21.62
C MET A 739 19.26 14.64 -22.49
N GLU A 740 19.33 13.74 -23.48
CA GLU A 740 20.44 13.69 -24.46
C GLU A 740 20.48 14.94 -25.35
N LYS A 741 19.32 15.55 -25.64
CA LYS A 741 19.20 16.77 -26.46
C LYS A 741 19.43 18.07 -25.66
N ASN A 742 19.45 18.02 -24.33
CA ASN A 742 19.67 19.14 -23.39
C ASN A 742 18.77 20.37 -23.64
N LYS A 743 17.49 20.16 -24.00
CA LYS A 743 16.58 21.21 -24.52
C LYS A 743 15.18 21.20 -23.90
N ILE A 744 15.00 20.76 -22.65
CA ILE A 744 13.66 20.76 -22.05
C ILE A 744 13.31 22.14 -21.53
N ARG A 745 12.35 22.81 -22.20
CA ARG A 745 11.69 24.00 -21.67
C ARG A 745 10.43 23.60 -20.94
N ALA A 746 10.34 23.99 -19.67
CA ALA A 746 9.15 23.75 -18.85
C ALA A 746 8.05 24.80 -19.03
N THR A 747 8.34 25.88 -19.79
CA THR A 747 7.38 26.94 -20.10
C THR A 747 7.39 27.23 -21.58
N GLU A 748 6.25 27.71 -22.07
CA GLU A 748 6.07 28.14 -23.46
C GLU A 748 6.29 29.65 -23.63
N THR A 749 6.91 30.31 -22.65
CA THR A 749 7.11 31.76 -22.63
C THR A 749 7.94 32.21 -23.83
N GLU A 750 7.36 33.04 -24.69
CA GLU A 750 7.99 33.54 -25.90
C GLU A 750 8.86 34.75 -25.60
N VAL A 751 8.45 35.59 -24.63
CA VAL A 751 9.02 36.92 -24.41
C VAL A 751 9.15 37.24 -22.92
N LEU A 752 10.29 37.77 -22.51
CA LEU A 752 10.50 38.34 -21.16
C LEU A 752 10.53 39.89 -21.22
N VAL A 753 9.53 40.52 -20.62
CA VAL A 753 9.51 41.97 -20.38
C VAL A 753 10.40 42.29 -19.19
N SER A 754 11.53 42.93 -19.46
CA SER A 754 12.61 43.18 -18.52
C SER A 754 12.66 44.68 -18.20
N ILE A 755 12.02 45.06 -17.10
CA ILE A 755 12.06 46.44 -16.62
C ILE A 755 13.32 46.62 -15.76
N ILE A 756 14.17 47.55 -16.17
CA ILE A 756 15.37 47.93 -15.44
C ILE A 756 14.96 48.90 -14.33
N GLY A 757 14.55 48.35 -13.19
CA GLY A 757 14.00 49.14 -12.10
C GLY A 757 13.04 48.34 -11.23
N LYS A 758 12.12 49.07 -10.59
CA LYS A 758 11.06 48.51 -9.72
C LYS A 758 9.66 48.99 -10.12
N ASP A 759 9.52 49.56 -11.30
CA ASP A 759 8.24 50.11 -11.77
C ASP A 759 7.31 48.99 -12.23
N LEU A 760 6.42 48.59 -11.32
CA LEU A 760 5.39 47.59 -11.59
C LEU A 760 4.29 48.13 -12.51
N ILE A 761 4.02 49.43 -12.50
CA ILE A 761 2.95 50.04 -13.31
C ILE A 761 3.32 49.91 -14.78
N LEU A 762 4.55 50.31 -15.12
CA LEU A 762 5.10 50.13 -16.46
C LEU A 762 5.14 48.65 -16.85
N ALA A 763 5.64 47.77 -15.98
CA ALA A 763 5.68 46.34 -16.28
C ALA A 763 4.29 45.78 -16.61
N ALA A 764 3.29 46.14 -15.81
CA ALA A 764 1.91 45.71 -15.98
C ALA A 764 1.33 46.20 -17.31
N GLU A 765 1.59 47.45 -17.69
CA GLU A 765 1.18 48.00 -18.99
C GLU A 765 1.79 47.21 -20.15
N LEU A 766 3.11 47.09 -20.19
CA LEU A 766 3.83 46.44 -21.30
C LEU A 766 3.45 44.97 -21.45
N VAL A 767 3.46 44.22 -20.35
CA VAL A 767 3.20 42.78 -20.39
C VAL A 767 1.73 42.50 -20.73
N SER A 768 0.81 43.35 -20.28
CA SER A 768 -0.63 43.23 -20.61
C SER A 768 -0.88 43.43 -22.10
N GLU A 769 -0.17 44.34 -22.77
CA GLU A 769 -0.29 44.47 -24.22
C GLU A 769 0.13 43.22 -24.98
N LEU A 770 1.20 42.55 -24.53
CA LEU A 770 1.61 41.27 -25.10
C LEU A 770 0.58 40.17 -24.83
N TRP A 771 0.06 40.07 -23.60
CA TRP A 771 -1.00 39.12 -23.27
C TRP A 771 -2.29 39.37 -24.06
N ASN A 772 -2.72 40.62 -24.20
CA ASN A 772 -3.89 41.02 -25.00
C ASN A 772 -3.68 40.71 -26.49
N ALA A 773 -2.43 40.71 -26.97
CA ALA A 773 -2.08 40.29 -28.32
C ALA A 773 -2.00 38.77 -28.50
N GLY A 774 -2.14 37.99 -27.42
CA GLY A 774 -2.05 36.52 -27.40
C GLY A 774 -0.62 35.99 -27.35
N ILE A 775 0.36 36.82 -26.99
CA ILE A 775 1.78 36.44 -26.87
C ILE A 775 2.03 35.93 -25.46
N LYS A 776 2.75 34.80 -25.34
CA LYS A 776 3.09 34.18 -24.05
C LYS A 776 4.24 34.95 -23.41
N ALA A 777 3.91 35.97 -22.63
CA ALA A 777 4.91 36.85 -22.01
C ALA A 777 5.04 36.64 -20.49
N GLU A 778 6.22 36.90 -19.96
CA GLU A 778 6.50 37.07 -18.53
C GLU A 778 7.13 38.44 -18.30
N PHE A 779 7.15 38.92 -17.05
CA PHE A 779 7.88 40.14 -16.71
C PHE A 779 8.79 39.94 -15.50
N LYS A 780 9.86 40.72 -15.44
CA LYS A 780 10.78 40.76 -14.30
C LYS A 780 11.14 42.20 -13.97
N LEU A 781 11.23 42.49 -12.68
CA LEU A 781 11.66 43.77 -12.13
C LEU A 781 13.01 43.59 -11.43
N THR A 782 14.07 44.18 -11.96
CA THR A 782 15.35 44.25 -11.25
C THR A 782 16.22 45.35 -11.85
N THR A 783 17.03 45.99 -11.01
CA THR A 783 18.01 46.99 -11.45
C THR A 783 19.24 46.36 -12.11
N ARG A 784 19.42 45.03 -12.00
CA ARG A 784 20.59 44.33 -12.53
C ARG A 784 20.26 43.62 -13.84
N ILE A 785 20.73 44.16 -14.96
CA ILE A 785 20.59 43.56 -16.29
C ILE A 785 21.05 42.09 -16.34
N PRO A 786 22.17 41.67 -15.69
CA PRO A 786 22.58 40.26 -15.68
C PRO A 786 21.54 39.31 -15.09
N ASN A 787 20.68 39.77 -14.17
CA ASN A 787 19.62 38.94 -13.58
C ASN A 787 18.47 38.69 -14.55
N HIS A 788 18.18 39.63 -15.46
CA HIS A 788 17.21 39.44 -16.54
C HIS A 788 17.72 38.41 -17.54
N LEU A 789 18.96 38.58 -18.02
CA LEU A 789 19.60 37.65 -18.95
C LEU A 789 19.72 36.25 -18.35
N LYS A 790 20.19 36.14 -17.10
CA LYS A 790 20.29 34.84 -16.40
C LYS A 790 18.95 34.14 -16.32
N TYR A 791 17.88 34.87 -16.01
CA TYR A 791 16.53 34.30 -15.93
C TYR A 791 16.03 33.85 -17.30
N ALA A 792 16.15 34.69 -18.33
CA ALA A 792 15.73 34.37 -19.68
C ALA A 792 16.49 33.15 -20.24
N THR A 793 17.81 33.07 -20.03
CA THR A 793 18.62 31.91 -20.43
C THR A 793 18.26 30.65 -19.64
N GLN A 794 18.06 30.75 -18.32
CA GLN A 794 17.70 29.59 -17.48
C GLN A 794 16.31 29.03 -17.83
N CYS A 795 15.35 29.87 -18.22
CA CYS A 795 14.03 29.45 -18.67
C CYS A 795 13.96 29.16 -20.19
N GLY A 796 15.04 29.41 -20.93
CA GLY A 796 15.09 29.25 -22.39
C GLY A 796 14.18 30.19 -23.18
N ILE A 797 13.88 31.38 -22.64
CA ILE A 797 12.99 32.36 -23.27
C ILE A 797 13.72 32.98 -24.48
N PRO A 798 13.17 32.94 -25.70
CA PRO A 798 13.90 33.34 -26.91
C PRO A 798 13.99 34.86 -27.09
N TRP A 799 12.99 35.62 -26.64
CA TRP A 799 12.95 37.08 -26.81
C TRP A 799 12.91 37.82 -25.48
N MET A 800 13.49 39.02 -25.47
CA MET A 800 13.40 39.97 -24.36
C MET A 800 12.95 41.34 -24.87
N VAL A 801 12.11 42.01 -24.08
CA VAL A 801 11.81 43.44 -24.21
C VAL A 801 12.53 44.14 -23.07
N LEU A 802 13.57 44.90 -23.38
CA LEU A 802 14.35 45.66 -22.40
C LEU A 802 13.83 47.09 -22.33
N VAL A 803 13.49 47.56 -21.12
CA VAL A 803 13.03 48.93 -20.90
C VAL A 803 13.69 49.53 -19.66
N GLY A 804 14.47 50.59 -19.85
CA GLY A 804 15.03 51.44 -18.81
C GLY A 804 14.70 52.92 -19.04
N GLU A 805 15.38 53.82 -18.33
CA GLU A 805 15.12 55.27 -18.39
C GLU A 805 15.34 55.87 -19.79
N LEU A 806 16.30 55.34 -20.56
CA LEU A 806 16.60 55.78 -21.93
C LEU A 806 15.46 55.41 -22.89
N GLU A 807 14.95 54.19 -22.82
CA GLU A 807 13.85 53.70 -23.65
C GLU A 807 12.55 54.47 -23.33
N ILE A 808 12.28 54.73 -22.04
CA ILE A 808 11.12 55.51 -21.61
C ILE A 808 11.19 56.95 -22.15
N SER A 809 12.34 57.61 -22.00
CA SER A 809 12.51 59.00 -22.45
C SER A 809 12.48 59.18 -23.97
N SER A 810 12.81 58.13 -24.72
CA SER A 810 12.77 58.11 -26.19
C SER A 810 11.46 57.58 -26.79
N GLY A 811 10.53 57.10 -25.97
CA GLY A 811 9.25 56.53 -26.43
C GLY A 811 9.42 55.20 -27.18
N LYS A 812 10.51 54.47 -26.92
CA LYS A 812 10.88 53.22 -27.60
C LYS A 812 11.02 52.07 -26.63
N VAL A 813 11.14 50.86 -27.17
CA VAL A 813 11.57 49.67 -26.43
C VAL A 813 12.66 48.95 -27.20
N LYS A 814 13.56 48.28 -26.49
CA LYS A 814 14.60 47.46 -27.13
C LYS A 814 14.16 46.00 -27.15
N LEU A 815 14.08 45.43 -28.34
CA LEU A 815 13.84 44.00 -28.55
C LEU A 815 15.17 43.28 -28.70
N LYS A 816 15.34 42.16 -27.99
CA LYS A 816 16.54 41.34 -28.06
C LYS A 816 16.18 39.89 -28.31
N ASN A 817 16.73 39.31 -29.37
CA ASN A 817 16.66 37.88 -29.64
C ASN A 817 17.86 37.18 -29.01
N LEU A 818 17.63 36.26 -28.07
CA LEU A 818 18.69 35.54 -27.37
C LEU A 818 19.29 34.39 -28.17
N THR A 819 18.62 33.94 -29.24
CA THR A 819 19.12 32.91 -30.15
C THR A 819 20.05 33.50 -31.21
N SER A 820 19.65 34.58 -31.88
CA SER A 820 20.45 35.25 -32.91
C SER A 820 21.40 36.32 -32.37
N THR A 821 21.24 36.70 -31.10
CA THR A 821 21.97 37.81 -30.43
C THR A 821 21.75 39.19 -31.05
N GLN A 822 20.73 39.33 -31.90
CA GLN A 822 20.36 40.61 -32.51
C GLN A 822 19.52 41.47 -31.56
N GLU A 823 19.72 42.79 -31.65
CA GLU A 823 18.97 43.81 -30.92
C GLU A 823 18.41 44.82 -31.91
N GLU A 824 17.15 45.22 -31.72
CA GLU A 824 16.50 46.29 -32.49
C GLU A 824 15.71 47.22 -31.55
N GLU A 825 15.65 48.51 -31.87
CA GLU A 825 14.80 49.48 -31.18
C GLU A 825 13.51 49.67 -31.98
N VAL A 826 12.38 49.57 -31.29
CA VAL A 826 11.05 49.66 -31.89
C VAL A 826 10.24 50.71 -31.13
N ASP A 827 9.39 51.44 -31.83
CA ASP A 827 8.48 52.38 -31.19
C ASP A 827 7.56 51.65 -30.22
N ARG A 828 7.39 52.24 -29.03
CA ARG A 828 6.62 51.64 -27.94
C ARG A 828 5.19 51.29 -28.35
N THR A 829 4.58 52.06 -29.25
CA THR A 829 3.21 51.83 -29.72
C THR A 829 3.08 50.61 -30.64
N GLU A 830 4.17 50.14 -31.25
CA GLU A 830 4.13 49.09 -32.28
C GLU A 830 4.80 47.79 -31.84
N PHE A 831 5.54 47.80 -30.73
CA PHE A 831 6.41 46.68 -30.33
C PHE A 831 5.68 45.33 -30.24
N ALA A 832 4.45 45.29 -29.73
CA ALA A 832 3.67 44.06 -29.60
C ALA A 832 3.32 43.47 -30.98
N GLN A 833 3.02 44.31 -31.97
CA GLN A 833 2.74 43.87 -33.34
C GLN A 833 4.01 43.37 -34.02
N VAL A 834 5.13 44.08 -33.86
CA VAL A 834 6.43 43.66 -34.39
C VAL A 834 6.84 42.31 -33.81
N LEU A 835 6.77 42.15 -32.48
CA LEU A 835 7.04 40.86 -31.81
C LEU A 835 6.14 39.74 -32.34
N LYS A 836 4.84 39.99 -32.52
CA LYS A 836 3.91 39.00 -33.08
C LYS A 836 4.31 38.56 -34.49
N GLN A 837 4.82 39.46 -35.33
CA GLN A 837 5.32 39.12 -36.66
C GLN A 837 6.61 38.29 -36.59
N ARG A 838 7.55 38.69 -35.72
CA ARG A 838 8.80 37.95 -35.50
C ARG A 838 8.56 36.53 -34.97
N LEU A 839 7.60 36.34 -34.07
CA LEU A 839 7.26 35.01 -33.51
C LEU A 839 6.57 34.09 -34.54
N ARG A 840 5.88 34.65 -35.54
CA ARG A 840 5.25 33.88 -36.63
C ARG A 840 6.23 33.44 -37.72
N ASN A 841 7.29 34.21 -37.93
CA ASN A 841 8.40 33.90 -38.84
C ASN A 841 9.71 33.81 -38.02
N PRO A 842 9.85 32.75 -37.18
CA PRO A 842 10.87 32.64 -36.14
C PRO A 842 12.31 32.57 -36.65
#